data_AF-T2GAC5-F1
#
_entry.id   AF-T2GAC5-F1
#
_cell.length_a   1.000
_cell.length_b   1.000
_cell.length_c   1.000
_cell.angle_alpha   90.00
_cell.angle_beta   90.00
_cell.angle_gamma   90.00
#
_symmetry.space_group_name_H-M   'P 1'
#
loop_
_entity.id
_entity.type
_entity.pdbx_description
1 polymer ?
#
loop_
_entity_poly.entity_id
_entity_poly.type
_entity_poly.pdbx_seq_one_letter_code
_entity_poly.pdbx_strand_id
1 'polypeptide(L)'
;MSVRTVVTTCTRDCPNTCGLLATVEGDRLTRLAGDPAHPFIKGKVCRKAMRYIERVYSPERITRPMLRRGDQWEIVSWDTALDLIAGRMHRIRDESGPEAILYYQGFGERTALKLLNKYFFNLFGGVTTMHGTLCGGTGQASQNLDYGERVSHDPLDHLHSASMVLWARNPVTTNISLAPIARDVARRGGRVLLVDPAPTKSASLASRHIAPRPGGDAFLALAAARLILDAGAEDRAFLEQHAEGLDGYLRLVHRWDVAELCRLAGVPVADAEHLAETLMTQKPTSILLGWGLHRHVQAHLTIRAIDALGAVSGNIGVAGGGVSQGFEEYGPYDQHYWGDSLRPPRRTLLMPRVGEEILAATDPPIRMIYVTAANPVCTAPRSDKVAQAFRQAEFVVYSGHFLDDTAALAHVFLPATTFLEEEDVVASYGHNYVGPITPAIAPVGQCKSEFRMFYELAARFDFADQFRKPEAEWLERICAPIRQQGCSLEQLRQGAFRLDAPMVPFADRTFPTPSGRFRLVGDLAEMEAMADALGAADPARPFRLLTIAPHRFICSERTMAEHEPLPEVQCNAAVAASLGLEDGDAVRLHSAEGQAAARLRTREDLRPDILVAERGGWTRAGHDLNRLIKDVASRVGNGTPYYEATVGLEPLPSSCSGSPQASPCRPPQVLVIQHGLHSLGGNFLKHLEQQGCRLHTVRAFEGEALPHTPQDYAALVVMGGPQHAWDDEAWPHIPPLLRLMREFDALGRPVAGVCLGAQLLARAWGGECFAMEALEFGFVQHAVTEAGQVDPVLGPALPLPRLMEFHQDSFRLPPEATLLVRGEACEAQCFRVGRVSYGFQFHLEVDAATVAHWTRLLREGAVETYRQYREQHDEACFETLAAELPVLADRGERFCREIVARWLAQTQTQTQVQAH
;
A
#
# COMPACT_ATOMS: atom_id res chain seq x y z
N MET A 1 -3.82 -10.30 36.13
CA MET A 1 -4.02 -8.96 35.53
C MET A 1 -5.49 -8.81 35.19
N SER A 2 -6.07 -7.61 35.29
CA SER A 2 -7.47 -7.38 34.89
C SER A 2 -7.60 -7.57 33.39
N VAL A 3 -8.60 -8.35 32.96
CA VAL A 3 -8.97 -8.51 31.55
C VAL A 3 -10.22 -7.72 31.30
N ARG A 4 -10.22 -6.84 30.29
CA ARG A 4 -11.41 -6.12 29.84
C ARG A 4 -11.59 -6.24 28.34
N THR A 5 -12.83 -6.11 27.89
CA THR A 5 -13.18 -6.09 26.47
C THR A 5 -13.85 -4.78 26.12
N VAL A 6 -13.41 -4.15 25.04
CA VAL A 6 -13.92 -2.88 24.54
C VAL A 6 -14.55 -3.09 23.17
N VAL A 7 -15.78 -2.58 22.99
CA VAL A 7 -16.46 -2.55 21.70
C VAL A 7 -15.92 -1.35 20.91
N THR A 8 -15.49 -1.59 19.67
CA THR A 8 -14.99 -0.56 18.76
C THR A 8 -15.27 -0.98 17.32
N THR A 9 -14.86 -0.18 16.33
CA THR A 9 -15.14 -0.44 14.92
C THR A 9 -13.87 -0.29 14.09
N CYS A 10 -13.70 -1.15 13.09
CA CYS A 10 -12.57 -1.09 12.17
C CYS A 10 -12.68 0.14 11.26
N THR A 11 -11.69 1.04 11.30
CA THR A 11 -11.66 2.25 10.45
C THR A 11 -10.94 2.07 9.11
N ARG A 12 -10.38 0.87 8.86
CA ARG A 12 -9.59 0.63 7.64
C ARG A 12 -10.44 0.82 6.39
N ASP A 13 -9.83 1.34 5.33
CA ASP A 13 -10.48 1.66 4.06
C ASP A 13 -10.99 0.40 3.31
N CYS A 14 -12.12 -0.15 3.77
CA CYS A 14 -12.86 -1.23 3.14
C CYS A 14 -14.38 -1.09 3.42
N PRO A 15 -15.28 -1.60 2.55
CA PRO A 15 -16.73 -1.42 2.73
C PRO A 15 -17.34 -2.12 3.97
N ASN A 16 -16.57 -2.92 4.71
CA ASN A 16 -17.14 -3.74 5.79
C ASN A 16 -17.30 -3.02 7.13
N THR A 17 -16.47 -2.01 7.41
CA THR A 17 -16.48 -1.24 8.67
C THR A 17 -16.81 -2.11 9.89
N CYS A 18 -16.05 -3.20 10.06
CA CYS A 18 -16.45 -4.30 10.94
C CYS A 18 -16.56 -3.85 12.40
N GLY A 19 -17.62 -4.26 13.11
CA GLY A 19 -17.65 -4.21 14.58
C GLY A 19 -16.61 -5.16 15.18
N LEU A 20 -15.88 -4.67 16.19
CA LEU A 20 -14.74 -5.33 16.81
C LEU A 20 -14.86 -5.40 18.33
N LEU A 21 -14.24 -6.43 18.90
CA LEU A 21 -13.97 -6.57 20.33
C LEU A 21 -12.46 -6.55 20.53
N ALA A 22 -11.98 -5.55 21.27
CA ALA A 22 -10.60 -5.40 21.68
C ALA A 22 -10.43 -5.94 23.12
N THR A 23 -9.67 -7.02 23.29
CA THR A 23 -9.33 -7.59 24.60
C THR A 23 -8.02 -6.98 25.10
N VAL A 24 -8.08 -6.43 26.31
CA VAL A 24 -6.96 -5.76 26.96
C VAL A 24 -6.65 -6.47 28.27
N GLU A 25 -5.39 -6.83 28.46
CA GLU A 25 -4.87 -7.47 29.67
C GLU A 25 -3.89 -6.50 30.34
N GLY A 26 -4.25 -5.99 31.52
CA GLY A 26 -3.56 -4.85 32.10
C GLY A 26 -3.76 -3.60 31.23
N ASP A 27 -2.68 -3.09 30.64
CA ASP A 27 -2.62 -1.95 29.74
C ASP A 27 -2.37 -2.33 28.27
N ARG A 28 -2.17 -3.62 27.99
CA ARG A 28 -1.77 -4.12 26.67
C ARG A 28 -2.95 -4.75 25.93
N LEU A 29 -3.11 -4.37 24.67
CA LEU A 29 -4.03 -5.01 23.74
C LEU A 29 -3.48 -6.39 23.34
N THR A 30 -4.18 -7.47 23.70
CA THR A 30 -3.73 -8.85 23.45
C THR A 30 -4.50 -9.52 22.33
N ARG A 31 -5.74 -9.10 22.06
CA ARG A 31 -6.57 -9.72 21.01
C ARG A 31 -7.56 -8.73 20.39
N LEU A 32 -7.76 -8.87 19.08
CA LEU A 32 -8.76 -8.14 18.32
C LEU A 32 -9.58 -9.14 17.51
N ALA A 33 -10.88 -9.20 17.77
CA ALA A 33 -11.80 -10.12 17.13
C ALA A 33 -13.04 -9.37 16.62
N GLY A 34 -13.81 -10.01 15.74
CA GLY A 34 -15.09 -9.46 15.33
C GLY A 34 -16.12 -9.54 16.46
N ASP A 35 -16.97 -8.54 16.55
CA ASP A 35 -18.08 -8.51 17.49
C ASP A 35 -19.24 -9.42 17.01
N PRO A 36 -19.57 -10.51 17.72
CA PRO A 36 -20.70 -11.38 17.39
C PRO A 36 -22.05 -10.64 17.47
N ALA A 37 -22.15 -9.59 18.28
CA ALA A 37 -23.37 -8.80 18.45
C ALA A 37 -23.62 -7.82 17.30
N HIS A 38 -22.61 -7.54 16.46
CA HIS A 38 -22.80 -6.65 15.30
C HIS A 38 -23.89 -7.20 14.37
N PRO A 39 -25.01 -6.48 14.12
CA PRO A 39 -26.21 -7.05 13.50
C PRO A 39 -26.01 -7.66 12.10
N PHE A 40 -25.18 -7.01 11.29
CA PHE A 40 -24.85 -7.48 9.93
C PHE A 40 -23.64 -8.43 9.89
N ILE A 41 -22.49 -7.99 10.43
CA ILE A 41 -21.20 -8.67 10.33
C ILE A 41 -21.12 -9.96 11.17
N LYS A 42 -21.81 -10.02 12.32
CA LYS A 42 -21.93 -11.20 13.19
C LYS A 42 -20.58 -11.87 13.50
N GLY A 43 -19.60 -11.08 13.93
CA GLY A 43 -18.27 -11.54 14.32
C GLY A 43 -17.28 -11.87 13.19
N LYS A 44 -17.69 -11.77 11.91
CA LYS A 44 -16.80 -12.07 10.79
C LYS A 44 -15.84 -10.92 10.49
N VAL A 45 -14.54 -11.17 10.62
CA VAL A 45 -13.49 -10.18 10.34
C VAL A 45 -12.37 -10.78 9.49
N CYS A 46 -11.67 -9.92 8.76
CA CYS A 46 -10.54 -10.34 7.94
C CYS A 46 -9.25 -10.45 8.78
N ARG A 47 -8.27 -11.19 8.27
CA ARG A 47 -6.93 -11.29 8.89
C ARG A 47 -6.25 -9.92 9.02
N LYS A 48 -6.55 -8.99 8.11
CA LYS A 48 -6.07 -7.60 8.12
C LYS A 48 -6.52 -6.81 9.34
N ALA A 49 -7.73 -7.09 9.86
CA ALA A 49 -8.22 -6.49 11.10
C ALA A 49 -7.61 -7.20 12.31
N MET A 50 -7.65 -8.53 12.35
CA MET A 50 -7.12 -9.31 13.49
C MET A 50 -5.63 -9.03 13.78
N ARG A 51 -4.82 -8.88 12.73
CA ARG A 51 -3.38 -8.57 12.83
C ARG A 51 -3.08 -7.09 13.05
N TYR A 52 -4.08 -6.22 13.17
CA TYR A 52 -3.84 -4.78 13.32
C TYR A 52 -3.10 -4.45 14.64
N ILE A 53 -3.14 -5.34 15.63
CA ILE A 53 -2.30 -5.28 16.85
C ILE A 53 -0.81 -5.21 16.51
N GLU A 54 -0.36 -5.93 15.48
CA GLU A 54 1.03 -5.93 15.03
C GLU A 54 1.45 -4.54 14.50
N ARG A 55 0.49 -3.76 13.97
CA ARG A 55 0.72 -2.36 13.57
C ARG A 55 0.81 -1.44 14.80
N VAL A 56 -0.06 -1.64 15.80
CA VAL A 56 -0.08 -0.83 17.04
C VAL A 56 1.27 -0.91 17.75
N TYR A 57 1.85 -2.12 17.83
CA TYR A 57 3.11 -2.41 18.52
C TYR A 57 4.28 -2.68 17.57
N SER A 58 4.21 -2.22 16.32
CA SER A 58 5.31 -2.40 15.38
C SER A 58 6.55 -1.66 15.87
N PRO A 59 7.74 -2.29 15.82
CA PRO A 59 9.00 -1.62 16.15
C PRO A 59 9.38 -0.50 15.16
N GLU A 60 8.68 -0.39 14.03
CA GLU A 60 8.86 0.68 13.06
C GLU A 60 7.92 1.87 13.31
N ARG A 61 6.96 1.75 14.25
CA ARG A 61 5.97 2.79 14.51
C ARG A 61 6.63 4.00 15.16
N ILE A 62 6.44 5.16 14.56
CA ILE A 62 6.85 6.44 15.14
C ILE A 62 5.86 6.84 16.23
N THR A 63 6.38 7.13 17.43
CA THR A 63 5.57 7.44 18.61
C THR A 63 5.88 8.79 19.23
N ARG A 64 6.81 9.57 18.64
CA ARG A 64 7.18 10.93 19.10
C ARG A 64 7.31 11.88 17.91
N PRO A 65 6.99 13.18 18.07
CA PRO A 65 7.17 14.17 17.01
C PRO A 65 8.64 14.25 16.57
N MET A 66 8.86 14.49 15.29
CA MET A 66 10.21 14.63 14.75
C MET A 66 10.33 15.79 13.77
N LEU A 67 11.49 16.43 13.77
CA LEU A 67 11.90 17.40 12.76
C LEU A 67 13.02 16.83 11.91
N ARG A 68 13.01 17.18 10.63
CA ARG A 68 14.11 16.86 9.72
C ARG A 68 15.18 17.95 9.77
N ARG A 69 16.42 17.57 10.08
CA ARG A 69 17.63 18.41 10.03
C ARG A 69 18.58 17.84 8.97
N GLY A 70 18.66 18.49 7.81
CA GLY A 70 19.33 17.91 6.64
C GLY A 70 18.65 16.59 6.25
N ASP A 71 19.40 15.49 6.28
CA ASP A 71 18.89 14.13 5.98
C ASP A 71 18.51 13.30 7.20
N GLN A 72 18.53 13.90 8.39
CA GLN A 72 18.32 13.19 9.65
C GLN A 72 17.04 13.62 10.36
N TRP A 73 16.35 12.64 10.96
CA TRP A 73 15.27 12.87 11.90
C TRP A 73 15.81 13.11 13.31
N GLU A 74 15.28 14.14 13.96
CA GLU A 74 15.52 14.52 15.35
C GLU A 74 14.18 14.49 16.10
N ILE A 75 14.12 13.73 17.21
CA ILE A 75 12.93 13.71 18.08
C ILE A 75 12.81 15.06 18.80
N VAL A 76 11.63 15.65 18.77
CA VAL A 76 11.33 16.92 19.44
C VAL A 76 10.08 16.84 20.30
N SER A 77 9.86 17.87 21.12
CA SER A 77 8.59 18.01 21.84
C SER A 77 7.44 18.38 20.89
N TRP A 78 6.20 18.08 21.31
CA TRP A 78 5.00 18.52 20.58
C TRP A 78 4.93 20.04 20.46
N ASP A 79 5.25 20.79 21.51
CA ASP A 79 5.21 22.25 21.45
C ASP A 79 6.19 22.80 20.44
N THR A 80 7.43 22.29 20.43
CA THR A 80 8.44 22.67 19.43
C THR A 80 7.95 22.41 18.00
N ALA A 81 7.34 21.26 17.74
CA ALA A 81 6.81 20.93 16.42
C ALA A 81 5.64 21.84 16.02
N LEU A 82 4.67 22.03 16.92
CA LEU A 82 3.47 22.83 16.66
C LEU A 82 3.76 24.33 16.56
N ASP A 83 4.70 24.86 17.36
CA ASP A 83 5.18 26.25 17.27
C ASP A 83 5.83 26.50 15.91
N LEU A 84 6.68 25.59 15.45
CA LEU A 84 7.31 25.68 14.13
C LEU A 84 6.25 25.66 13.02
N ILE A 85 5.28 24.76 13.10
CA ILE A 85 4.19 24.66 12.13
C ILE A 85 3.39 25.97 12.11
N ALA A 86 2.92 26.44 13.26
CA ALA A 86 2.13 27.67 13.34
C ALA A 86 2.90 28.89 12.84
N GLY A 87 4.18 29.03 13.21
CA GLY A 87 5.04 30.09 12.72
C GLY A 87 5.20 30.07 11.20
N ARG A 88 5.36 28.89 10.59
CA ARG A 88 5.40 28.74 9.13
C ARG A 88 4.07 29.07 8.46
N MET A 89 2.96 28.65 9.05
CA MET A 89 1.62 28.97 8.56
C MET A 89 1.36 30.47 8.56
N HIS A 90 1.64 31.17 9.67
CA HIS A 90 1.51 32.62 9.77
C HIS A 90 2.34 33.34 8.71
N ARG A 91 3.64 33.03 8.65
CA ARG A 91 4.55 33.65 7.69
C ARG A 91 4.08 33.46 6.24
N ILE A 92 3.70 32.24 5.86
CA ILE A 92 3.26 31.95 4.48
C ILE A 92 1.95 32.69 4.16
N ARG A 93 0.99 32.67 5.08
CA ARG A 93 -0.28 33.41 4.92
C ARG A 93 -0.02 34.91 4.75
N ASP A 94 0.86 35.49 5.56
CA ASP A 94 1.12 36.92 5.56
C ASP A 94 1.94 37.37 4.32
N GLU A 95 2.83 36.51 3.81
CA GLU A 95 3.65 36.78 2.61
C GLU A 95 2.97 36.45 1.28
N SER A 96 2.15 35.39 1.22
CA SER A 96 1.65 34.82 -0.05
C SER A 96 0.17 34.45 -0.05
N GLY A 97 -0.55 34.69 1.06
CA GLY A 97 -1.92 34.26 1.22
C GLY A 97 -2.06 32.78 1.62
N PRO A 98 -3.19 32.38 2.21
CA PRO A 98 -3.41 31.02 2.68
C PRO A 98 -3.53 29.99 1.54
N GLU A 99 -3.78 30.41 0.29
CA GLU A 99 -3.73 29.55 -0.89
C GLU A 99 -2.35 28.93 -1.13
N ALA A 100 -1.27 29.56 -0.65
CA ALA A 100 0.07 28.99 -0.72
C ALA A 100 0.28 27.77 0.20
N ILE A 101 -0.72 27.45 1.05
CA ILE A 101 -0.76 26.24 1.87
C ILE A 101 -1.72 25.25 1.22
N LEU A 102 -1.27 24.02 1.01
CA LEU A 102 -2.09 22.88 0.61
C LEU A 102 -2.42 22.03 1.83
N TYR A 103 -3.71 21.83 2.10
CA TYR A 103 -4.15 20.76 2.97
C TYR A 103 -4.59 19.54 2.15
N TYR A 104 -3.86 18.43 2.31
CA TYR A 104 -4.15 17.14 1.69
C TYR A 104 -4.70 16.17 2.74
N GLN A 105 -6.01 15.88 2.65
CA GLN A 105 -6.64 14.80 3.41
C GLN A 105 -6.90 13.60 2.49
N GLY A 106 -6.41 12.42 2.89
CA GLY A 106 -6.79 11.16 2.26
C GLY A 106 -7.99 10.49 2.92
N PHE A 107 -8.12 9.19 2.68
CA PHE A 107 -9.24 8.38 3.17
C PHE A 107 -8.76 7.14 3.94
N GLY A 108 -7.49 7.12 4.39
CA GLY A 108 -6.92 6.00 5.15
C GLY A 108 -7.62 5.75 6.48
N GLU A 109 -8.27 6.77 7.02
CA GLU A 109 -9.20 6.70 8.14
C GLU A 109 -10.25 7.80 7.95
N ARG A 110 -11.54 7.45 8.06
CA ARG A 110 -12.67 8.35 7.78
C ARG A 110 -13.65 8.29 8.94
N THR A 111 -13.59 9.28 9.81
CA THR A 111 -14.39 9.34 11.03
C THR A 111 -15.04 10.70 11.18
N ALA A 112 -15.99 10.83 12.11
CA ALA A 112 -16.77 12.04 12.30
C ALA A 112 -15.88 13.24 12.65
N LEU A 113 -14.94 13.12 13.58
CA LEU A 113 -14.08 14.25 13.98
C LEU A 113 -13.13 14.72 12.89
N LYS A 114 -12.77 13.88 11.91
CA LYS A 114 -11.89 14.30 10.80
C LYS A 114 -12.52 15.32 9.86
N LEU A 115 -13.85 15.49 9.88
CA LEU A 115 -14.51 16.63 9.23
C LEU A 115 -13.92 17.97 9.70
N LEU A 116 -13.53 18.03 10.99
CA LEU A 116 -13.00 19.24 11.60
C LEU A 116 -11.60 19.59 11.12
N ASN A 117 -10.87 18.68 10.50
CA ASN A 117 -9.57 19.03 9.94
C ASN A 117 -9.73 20.10 8.84
N LYS A 118 -10.71 19.94 7.95
CA LYS A 118 -11.03 20.97 6.94
C LYS A 118 -11.59 22.23 7.60
N TYR A 119 -12.42 22.08 8.63
CA TYR A 119 -12.96 23.19 9.42
C TYR A 119 -11.86 24.08 10.02
N PHE A 120 -10.80 23.47 10.58
CA PHE A 120 -9.64 24.16 11.12
C PHE A 120 -9.00 25.08 10.07
N PHE A 121 -8.73 24.55 8.87
CA PHE A 121 -8.13 25.34 7.80
C PHE A 121 -9.08 26.42 7.26
N ASN A 122 -10.39 26.17 7.27
CA ASN A 122 -11.39 27.17 6.93
C ASN A 122 -11.45 28.32 7.96
N LEU A 123 -11.29 28.02 9.25
CA LEU A 123 -11.13 29.04 10.31
C LEU A 123 -9.83 29.84 10.16
N PHE A 124 -8.73 29.19 9.80
CA PHE A 124 -7.43 29.83 9.57
C PHE A 124 -7.44 30.86 8.43
N GLY A 125 -8.38 30.72 7.50
CA GLY A 125 -8.55 31.64 6.37
C GLY A 125 -9.06 30.97 5.10
N GLY A 126 -9.14 29.62 5.07
CA GLY A 126 -9.33 28.82 3.88
C GLY A 126 -8.00 28.64 3.14
N VAL A 127 -7.48 27.42 3.07
CA VAL A 127 -6.23 27.10 2.35
C VAL A 127 -6.56 26.38 1.04
N THR A 128 -5.55 26.10 0.20
CA THR A 128 -5.78 25.22 -0.96
C THR A 128 -6.14 23.82 -0.49
N THR A 129 -7.20 23.22 -1.04
CA THR A 129 -7.61 21.84 -0.73
C THR A 129 -7.73 20.98 -1.98
N MET A 130 -7.97 19.69 -1.80
CA MET A 130 -8.18 18.77 -2.91
C MET A 130 -9.66 18.69 -3.31
N HIS A 131 -9.91 18.41 -4.58
CA HIS A 131 -11.20 17.90 -5.08
C HIS A 131 -10.99 16.66 -5.98
N GLY A 132 -12.06 15.94 -6.29
CA GLY A 132 -11.97 14.62 -6.92
C GLY A 132 -11.47 13.55 -5.94
N THR A 133 -11.24 12.33 -6.43
CA THR A 133 -10.87 11.20 -5.57
C THR A 133 -9.92 10.23 -6.27
N LEU A 134 -9.12 9.49 -5.49
CA LEU A 134 -8.38 8.35 -6.02
C LEU A 134 -9.24 7.07 -6.15
N CYS A 135 -10.52 7.06 -5.74
CA CYS A 135 -11.28 5.82 -5.62
C CYS A 135 -12.73 5.90 -6.14
N GLY A 136 -13.65 6.48 -5.37
CA GLY A 136 -15.09 6.29 -5.55
C GLY A 136 -15.80 7.28 -6.49
N GLY A 137 -15.21 8.44 -6.77
CA GLY A 137 -15.89 9.58 -7.38
C GLY A 137 -16.56 9.27 -8.73
N THR A 138 -15.90 8.49 -9.59
CA THR A 138 -16.43 8.10 -10.91
C THR A 138 -17.73 7.31 -10.81
N GLY A 139 -17.80 6.31 -9.93
CA GLY A 139 -19.00 5.48 -9.78
C GLY A 139 -20.17 6.24 -9.18
N GLN A 140 -19.91 7.05 -8.14
CA GLN A 140 -20.92 7.96 -7.57
C GLN A 140 -21.50 8.88 -8.63
N ALA A 141 -20.65 9.61 -9.35
CA ALA A 141 -21.12 10.58 -10.34
C ALA A 141 -21.83 9.91 -11.52
N SER A 142 -21.42 8.70 -11.92
CA SER A 142 -22.08 7.95 -12.99
C SER A 142 -23.49 7.52 -12.59
N GLN A 143 -23.66 6.93 -11.40
CA GLN A 143 -24.99 6.55 -10.90
C GLN A 143 -25.86 7.78 -10.61
N ASN A 144 -25.28 8.92 -10.19
CA ASN A 144 -26.04 10.17 -10.08
C ASN A 144 -26.61 10.67 -11.42
N LEU A 145 -25.95 10.38 -12.55
CA LEU A 145 -26.52 10.74 -13.85
C LEU A 145 -27.79 9.94 -14.17
N ASP A 146 -27.85 8.68 -13.72
CA ASP A 146 -28.91 7.73 -14.07
C ASP A 146 -30.07 7.76 -13.08
N TYR A 147 -29.76 7.74 -11.79
CA TYR A 147 -30.73 7.73 -10.69
C TYR A 147 -31.00 9.13 -10.12
N GLY A 148 -30.20 10.15 -10.46
CA GLY A 148 -30.24 11.49 -9.83
C GLY A 148 -29.38 11.57 -8.56
N GLU A 149 -29.56 10.60 -7.68
CA GLU A 149 -28.76 10.40 -6.47
C GLU A 149 -28.50 8.90 -6.29
N ARG A 150 -27.23 8.52 -6.12
CA ARG A 150 -26.84 7.13 -5.89
C ARG A 150 -27.33 6.68 -4.52
N VAL A 151 -28.26 5.71 -4.54
CA VAL A 151 -28.65 4.93 -3.36
C VAL A 151 -28.47 3.46 -3.67
N SER A 152 -27.76 2.72 -2.81
CA SER A 152 -27.53 1.28 -2.97
C SER A 152 -28.53 0.47 -2.16
N HIS A 153 -28.77 -0.78 -2.58
CA HIS A 153 -29.52 -1.73 -1.76
C HIS A 153 -28.81 -1.98 -0.44
N ASP A 154 -29.59 -2.20 0.62
CA ASP A 154 -29.03 -2.75 1.84
C ASP A 154 -28.42 -4.14 1.54
N PRO A 155 -27.22 -4.46 2.01
CA PRO A 155 -26.60 -5.75 1.73
C PRO A 155 -27.46 -6.97 2.11
N LEU A 156 -28.33 -6.85 3.11
CA LEU A 156 -29.23 -7.93 3.50
C LEU A 156 -30.36 -8.16 2.48
N ASP A 157 -30.73 -7.16 1.67
CA ASP A 157 -31.74 -7.34 0.63
C ASP A 157 -31.26 -8.30 -0.48
N HIS A 158 -29.94 -8.39 -0.71
CA HIS A 158 -29.35 -9.35 -1.64
C HIS A 158 -29.55 -10.83 -1.23
N LEU A 159 -30.05 -11.10 -0.02
CA LEU A 159 -30.51 -12.45 0.35
C LEU A 159 -31.80 -12.85 -0.37
N HIS A 160 -32.54 -11.90 -0.96
CA HIS A 160 -33.72 -12.17 -1.77
C HIS A 160 -33.39 -12.46 -3.24
N SER A 161 -32.13 -12.28 -3.66
CA SER A 161 -31.71 -12.50 -5.04
C SER A 161 -31.83 -13.97 -5.44
N ALA A 162 -32.32 -14.24 -6.65
CA ALA A 162 -32.27 -15.55 -7.29
C ALA A 162 -30.94 -15.76 -8.05
N SER A 163 -30.27 -14.68 -8.46
CA SER A 163 -28.92 -14.71 -9.01
C SER A 163 -28.14 -13.43 -8.65
N MET A 164 -26.81 -13.47 -8.79
CA MET A 164 -25.93 -12.34 -8.45
C MET A 164 -24.83 -12.16 -9.49
N VAL A 165 -24.58 -10.93 -9.90
CA VAL A 165 -23.44 -10.56 -10.76
C VAL A 165 -22.46 -9.72 -9.96
N LEU A 166 -21.26 -10.24 -9.74
CA LEU A 166 -20.12 -9.52 -9.18
C LEU A 166 -19.35 -8.87 -10.33
N TRP A 167 -19.55 -7.57 -10.56
CA TRP A 167 -18.97 -6.88 -11.71
C TRP A 167 -17.76 -6.04 -11.27
N ALA A 168 -16.55 -6.46 -11.66
CA ALA A 168 -15.25 -5.96 -11.21
C ALA A 168 -15.13 -5.87 -9.67
N ARG A 169 -15.82 -6.77 -8.96
CA ARG A 169 -15.98 -6.77 -7.50
C ARG A 169 -15.35 -8.02 -6.89
N ASN A 170 -14.44 -7.80 -5.94
CA ASN A 170 -13.67 -8.86 -5.28
C ASN A 170 -14.00 -8.99 -3.77
N PRO A 171 -15.23 -9.38 -3.39
CA PRO A 171 -15.66 -9.43 -2.00
C PRO A 171 -14.79 -10.34 -1.11
N VAL A 172 -14.16 -11.40 -1.63
CA VAL A 172 -13.27 -12.26 -0.83
C VAL A 172 -12.06 -11.49 -0.27
N THR A 173 -11.62 -10.43 -0.95
CA THR A 173 -10.48 -9.60 -0.51
C THR A 173 -10.93 -8.30 0.15
N THR A 174 -11.92 -7.62 -0.42
CA THR A 174 -12.26 -6.23 -0.04
C THR A 174 -13.58 -6.10 0.71
N ASN A 175 -14.57 -6.98 0.49
CA ASN A 175 -15.87 -6.92 1.15
C ASN A 175 -16.33 -8.31 1.65
N ILE A 176 -15.63 -8.85 2.65
CA ILE A 176 -15.83 -10.24 3.12
C ILE A 176 -17.27 -10.55 3.57
N SER A 177 -18.07 -9.56 3.97
CA SER A 177 -19.45 -9.77 4.43
C SER A 177 -20.43 -10.06 3.30
N LEU A 178 -20.07 -9.73 2.05
CA LEU A 178 -20.83 -10.15 0.87
C LEU A 178 -20.59 -11.62 0.49
N ALA A 179 -19.44 -12.20 0.82
CA ALA A 179 -19.14 -13.59 0.44
C ALA A 179 -20.14 -14.62 1.02
N PRO A 180 -20.59 -14.51 2.30
CA PRO A 180 -21.69 -15.32 2.81
C PRO A 180 -23.00 -15.17 2.03
N ILE A 181 -23.35 -13.96 1.58
CA ILE A 181 -24.58 -13.71 0.81
C ILE A 181 -24.47 -14.36 -0.57
N ALA A 182 -23.36 -14.18 -1.29
CA ALA A 182 -23.14 -14.83 -2.57
C ALA A 182 -23.21 -16.37 -2.45
N ARG A 183 -22.63 -16.95 -1.39
CA ARG A 183 -22.74 -18.39 -1.11
C ARG A 183 -24.16 -18.82 -0.80
N ASP A 184 -24.95 -17.98 -0.15
CA ASP A 184 -26.36 -18.28 0.13
C ASP A 184 -27.18 -18.35 -1.17
N VAL A 185 -27.03 -17.35 -2.06
CA VAL A 185 -27.62 -17.36 -3.40
C VAL A 185 -27.25 -18.65 -4.14
N ALA A 186 -25.97 -19.02 -4.16
CA ALA A 186 -25.50 -20.26 -4.78
C ALA A 186 -26.12 -21.52 -4.15
N ARG A 187 -26.21 -21.60 -2.82
CA ARG A 187 -26.83 -22.75 -2.12
C ARG A 187 -28.31 -22.90 -2.42
N ARG A 188 -29.02 -21.79 -2.68
CA ARG A 188 -30.43 -21.79 -3.10
C ARG A 188 -30.61 -22.17 -4.59
N GLY A 189 -29.53 -22.55 -5.28
CA GLY A 189 -29.54 -22.92 -6.70
C GLY A 189 -29.37 -21.74 -7.66
N GLY A 190 -29.11 -20.54 -7.13
CA GLY A 190 -28.89 -19.33 -7.91
C GLY A 190 -27.50 -19.27 -8.55
N ARG A 191 -27.40 -18.65 -9.72
CA ARG A 191 -26.12 -18.38 -10.38
C ARG A 191 -25.42 -17.19 -9.72
N VAL A 192 -24.12 -17.33 -9.50
CA VAL A 192 -23.23 -16.22 -9.13
C VAL A 192 -22.22 -16.04 -10.25
N LEU A 193 -22.28 -14.92 -10.96
CA LEU A 193 -21.38 -14.60 -12.06
C LEU A 193 -20.28 -13.66 -11.56
N LEU A 194 -19.04 -13.92 -11.96
CA LEU A 194 -17.95 -12.95 -11.82
C LEU A 194 -17.66 -12.36 -13.20
N VAL A 195 -17.87 -11.06 -13.36
CA VAL A 195 -17.46 -10.32 -14.56
C VAL A 195 -16.24 -9.47 -14.19
N ASP A 196 -15.05 -9.92 -14.55
CA ASP A 196 -13.79 -9.29 -14.14
C ASP A 196 -12.68 -9.67 -15.13
N PRO A 197 -11.83 -8.75 -15.63
CA PRO A 197 -10.75 -9.13 -16.53
C PRO A 197 -9.80 -10.20 -15.96
N ALA A 198 -9.61 -10.22 -14.63
CA ALA A 198 -8.74 -11.16 -13.95
C ALA A 198 -9.54 -12.16 -13.08
N PRO A 199 -9.13 -13.44 -13.02
CA PRO A 199 -9.72 -14.42 -12.10
C PRO A 199 -9.25 -14.13 -10.67
N THR A 200 -9.88 -13.15 -10.03
CA THR A 200 -9.58 -12.76 -8.65
C THR A 200 -9.99 -13.87 -7.67
N LYS A 201 -9.62 -13.76 -6.39
CA LYS A 201 -10.03 -14.73 -5.36
C LYS A 201 -11.54 -14.95 -5.27
N SER A 202 -12.34 -13.99 -5.73
CA SER A 202 -13.81 -14.10 -5.77
C SER A 202 -14.33 -15.02 -6.87
N ALA A 203 -13.48 -15.49 -7.79
CA ALA A 203 -13.83 -16.55 -8.74
C ALA A 203 -14.29 -17.83 -8.02
N SER A 204 -13.79 -18.09 -6.80
CA SER A 204 -14.23 -19.20 -5.94
C SER A 204 -15.69 -19.10 -5.47
N LEU A 205 -16.34 -17.94 -5.62
CA LEU A 205 -17.77 -17.75 -5.32
C LEU A 205 -18.65 -17.95 -6.56
N ALA A 206 -18.07 -17.92 -7.75
CA ALA A 206 -18.80 -17.82 -9.00
C ALA A 206 -18.97 -19.18 -9.67
N SER A 207 -20.13 -19.41 -10.28
CA SER A 207 -20.38 -20.55 -11.17
C SER A 207 -19.76 -20.34 -12.56
N ARG A 208 -19.54 -19.09 -12.95
CA ARG A 208 -18.91 -18.71 -14.23
C ARG A 208 -18.11 -17.42 -14.03
N HIS A 209 -16.90 -17.41 -14.56
CA HIS A 209 -16.08 -16.21 -14.71
C HIS A 209 -16.15 -15.76 -16.17
N ILE A 210 -16.65 -14.54 -16.39
CA ILE A 210 -16.66 -13.86 -17.68
C ILE A 210 -15.56 -12.80 -17.61
N ALA A 211 -14.62 -12.89 -18.55
CA ALA A 211 -13.44 -12.06 -18.51
C ALA A 211 -13.48 -11.06 -19.67
N PRO A 212 -14.12 -9.89 -19.54
CA PRO A 212 -14.01 -8.83 -20.54
C PRO A 212 -12.59 -8.27 -20.58
N ARG A 213 -12.15 -7.76 -21.74
CA ARG A 213 -10.92 -6.97 -21.81
C ARG A 213 -11.08 -5.71 -20.96
N PRO A 214 -10.03 -5.16 -20.33
CA PRO A 214 -10.14 -3.93 -19.55
C PRO A 214 -10.78 -2.79 -20.36
N GLY A 215 -11.85 -2.21 -19.84
CA GLY A 215 -12.64 -1.18 -20.52
C GLY A 215 -13.70 -1.73 -21.49
N GLY A 216 -13.76 -3.03 -21.77
CA GLY A 216 -14.74 -3.66 -22.67
C GLY A 216 -16.12 -3.92 -22.04
N ASP A 217 -16.27 -3.68 -20.75
CA ASP A 217 -17.47 -4.00 -19.96
C ASP A 217 -18.77 -3.39 -20.50
N ALA A 218 -18.71 -2.15 -21.02
CA ALA A 218 -19.88 -1.48 -21.61
C ALA A 218 -20.48 -2.32 -22.74
N PHE A 219 -19.62 -2.87 -23.62
CA PHE A 219 -20.06 -3.64 -24.77
C PHE A 219 -20.60 -5.01 -24.38
N LEU A 220 -20.10 -5.62 -23.29
CA LEU A 220 -20.70 -6.83 -22.72
C LEU A 220 -22.11 -6.53 -22.18
N ALA A 221 -22.29 -5.41 -21.48
CA ALA A 221 -23.60 -5.02 -20.97
C ALA A 221 -24.60 -4.76 -22.11
N LEU A 222 -24.15 -4.11 -23.19
CA LEU A 222 -24.96 -3.88 -24.40
C LEU A 222 -25.28 -5.18 -25.14
N ALA A 223 -24.33 -6.12 -25.24
CA ALA A 223 -24.57 -7.42 -25.86
C ALA A 223 -25.65 -8.19 -25.11
N ALA A 224 -25.57 -8.23 -23.78
CA ALA A 224 -26.58 -8.88 -22.95
C ALA A 224 -27.94 -8.18 -23.05
N ALA A 225 -27.97 -6.84 -23.04
CA ALA A 225 -29.21 -6.08 -23.23
C ALA A 225 -29.84 -6.34 -24.60
N ARG A 226 -29.01 -6.41 -25.67
CA ARG A 226 -29.46 -6.72 -27.02
C ARG A 226 -30.16 -8.08 -27.09
N LEU A 227 -29.55 -9.11 -26.49
CA LEU A 227 -30.11 -10.45 -26.43
C LEU A 227 -31.44 -10.51 -25.66
N ILE A 228 -31.57 -9.74 -24.57
CA ILE A 228 -32.83 -9.63 -23.81
C ILE A 228 -33.94 -8.98 -24.66
N LEU A 229 -33.61 -7.90 -25.37
CA LEU A 229 -34.54 -7.19 -26.25
C LEU A 229 -34.96 -8.03 -27.46
N ASP A 230 -34.02 -8.72 -28.11
CA ASP A 230 -34.32 -9.61 -29.24
C ASP A 230 -35.21 -10.79 -28.80
N ALA A 231 -35.17 -11.20 -27.53
CA ALA A 231 -36.04 -12.21 -26.95
C ALA A 231 -37.40 -11.68 -26.46
N GLY A 232 -37.62 -10.36 -26.45
CA GLY A 232 -38.82 -9.72 -25.90
C GLY A 232 -38.98 -9.90 -24.38
N ALA A 233 -37.86 -10.05 -23.67
CA ALA A 233 -37.81 -10.36 -22.23
C ALA A 233 -37.51 -9.13 -21.35
N GLU A 234 -37.52 -7.94 -21.94
CA GLU A 234 -37.30 -6.67 -21.26
C GLU A 234 -38.45 -6.25 -20.33
N ASP A 235 -38.16 -5.43 -19.31
CA ASP A 235 -39.20 -4.72 -18.56
C ASP A 235 -39.72 -3.51 -19.35
N ARG A 236 -40.55 -3.80 -20.35
CA ARG A 236 -41.12 -2.80 -21.24
C ARG A 236 -41.90 -1.72 -20.49
N ALA A 237 -42.63 -2.08 -19.43
CA ALA A 237 -43.40 -1.13 -18.65
C ALA A 237 -42.48 -0.13 -17.93
N PHE A 238 -41.37 -0.60 -17.34
CA PHE A 238 -40.36 0.27 -16.77
C PHE A 238 -39.77 1.22 -17.81
N LEU A 239 -39.35 0.70 -18.97
CA LEU A 239 -38.70 1.49 -20.02
C LEU A 239 -39.62 2.58 -20.60
N GLU A 240 -40.92 2.31 -20.74
CA GLU A 240 -41.88 3.27 -21.30
C GLU A 240 -42.38 4.30 -20.27
N GLN A 241 -42.56 3.91 -19.01
CA GLN A 241 -43.25 4.73 -17.99
C GLN A 241 -42.30 5.39 -17.00
N HIS A 242 -41.16 4.76 -16.70
CA HIS A 242 -40.26 5.14 -15.61
C HIS A 242 -38.84 5.50 -16.07
N ALA A 243 -38.54 5.37 -17.37
CA ALA A 243 -37.26 5.75 -17.95
C ALA A 243 -37.39 6.90 -18.95
N GLU A 244 -36.27 7.57 -19.20
CA GLU A 244 -36.08 8.55 -20.26
C GLU A 244 -34.84 8.26 -21.09
N GLY A 245 -34.82 8.74 -22.34
CA GLY A 245 -33.71 8.50 -23.27
C GLY A 245 -33.77 7.16 -24.03
N LEU A 246 -34.91 6.47 -24.02
CA LEU A 246 -35.08 5.13 -24.63
C LEU A 246 -34.67 5.09 -26.11
N ASP A 247 -35.10 6.05 -26.93
CA ASP A 247 -34.73 6.08 -28.36
C ASP A 247 -33.22 6.17 -28.58
N GLY A 248 -32.53 6.94 -27.73
CA GLY A 248 -31.07 7.06 -27.77
C GLY A 248 -30.38 5.76 -27.39
N TYR A 249 -30.88 5.12 -26.33
CA TYR A 249 -30.39 3.83 -25.87
C TYR A 249 -30.58 2.72 -26.92
N LEU A 250 -31.77 2.63 -27.53
CA LEU A 250 -32.04 1.65 -28.58
C LEU A 250 -31.12 1.86 -29.79
N ARG A 251 -30.89 3.10 -30.24
CA ARG A 251 -29.92 3.37 -31.32
C ARG A 251 -28.52 2.86 -30.95
N LEU A 252 -28.11 3.02 -29.70
CA LEU A 252 -26.81 2.58 -29.21
C LEU A 252 -26.73 1.04 -29.16
N VAL A 253 -27.73 0.37 -28.61
CA VAL A 253 -27.80 -1.11 -28.55
C VAL A 253 -27.87 -1.75 -29.95
N HIS A 254 -28.53 -1.09 -30.90
CA HIS A 254 -28.66 -1.57 -32.28
C HIS A 254 -27.51 -1.11 -33.20
N ARG A 255 -26.55 -0.32 -32.70
CA ARG A 255 -25.43 0.18 -33.50
C ARG A 255 -24.52 -0.94 -34.01
N TRP A 256 -24.35 -1.97 -33.20
CA TRP A 256 -23.54 -3.14 -33.46
C TRP A 256 -24.38 -4.40 -33.26
N ASP A 257 -24.02 -5.47 -33.96
CA ASP A 257 -24.60 -6.79 -33.67
C ASP A 257 -23.95 -7.42 -32.42
N VAL A 258 -24.53 -8.51 -31.92
CA VAL A 258 -24.06 -9.18 -30.70
C VAL A 258 -22.62 -9.69 -30.85
N ALA A 259 -22.24 -10.20 -32.02
CA ALA A 259 -20.90 -10.73 -32.27
C ALA A 259 -19.85 -9.61 -32.19
N GLU A 260 -20.15 -8.45 -32.74
CA GLU A 260 -19.30 -7.27 -32.73
C GLU A 260 -19.19 -6.66 -31.33
N LEU A 261 -20.31 -6.58 -30.59
CA LEU A 261 -20.29 -6.17 -29.17
C LEU A 261 -19.41 -7.10 -28.33
N CYS A 262 -19.51 -8.42 -28.54
CA CYS A 262 -18.66 -9.40 -27.85
C CYS A 262 -17.19 -9.27 -28.25
N ARG A 263 -16.89 -8.98 -29.53
CA ARG A 263 -15.53 -8.72 -30.02
C ARG A 263 -14.93 -7.48 -29.35
N LEU A 264 -15.70 -6.39 -29.25
CA LEU A 264 -15.30 -5.16 -28.54
C LEU A 264 -15.08 -5.42 -27.04
N ALA A 265 -15.98 -6.18 -26.42
CA ALA A 265 -15.85 -6.61 -25.03
C ALA A 265 -14.68 -7.59 -24.79
N GLY A 266 -14.16 -8.23 -25.84
CA GLY A 266 -13.12 -9.24 -25.74
C GLY A 266 -13.57 -10.53 -25.08
N VAL A 267 -14.81 -10.94 -25.31
CA VAL A 267 -15.40 -12.21 -24.80
C VAL A 267 -16.01 -13.03 -25.94
N PRO A 268 -16.15 -14.36 -25.77
CA PRO A 268 -16.98 -15.18 -26.64
C PRO A 268 -18.46 -14.80 -26.53
N VAL A 269 -19.23 -14.95 -27.61
CA VAL A 269 -20.69 -14.71 -27.62
C VAL A 269 -21.42 -15.51 -26.54
N ALA A 270 -20.96 -16.74 -26.27
CA ALA A 270 -21.51 -17.61 -25.23
C ALA A 270 -21.48 -16.99 -23.82
N ASP A 271 -20.55 -16.09 -23.52
CA ASP A 271 -20.52 -15.40 -22.22
C ASP A 271 -21.61 -14.33 -22.13
N ALA A 272 -21.86 -13.58 -23.21
CA ALA A 272 -22.96 -12.62 -23.27
C ALA A 272 -24.33 -13.33 -23.24
N GLU A 273 -24.46 -14.47 -23.94
CA GLU A 273 -25.64 -15.34 -23.86
C GLU A 273 -25.88 -15.84 -22.44
N HIS A 274 -24.83 -16.30 -21.75
CA HIS A 274 -24.97 -16.79 -20.37
C HIS A 274 -25.37 -15.67 -19.38
N LEU A 275 -24.83 -14.46 -19.56
CA LEU A 275 -25.23 -13.29 -18.78
C LEU A 275 -26.70 -12.92 -19.04
N ALA A 276 -27.10 -12.81 -20.31
CA ALA A 276 -28.48 -12.50 -20.70
C ALA A 276 -29.47 -13.57 -20.22
N GLU A 277 -29.17 -14.85 -20.44
CA GLU A 277 -29.99 -15.98 -20.00
C GLU A 277 -30.19 -15.95 -18.48
N THR A 278 -29.13 -15.68 -17.71
CA THR A 278 -29.22 -15.55 -16.25
C THR A 278 -30.15 -14.40 -15.85
N LEU A 279 -29.99 -13.24 -16.49
CA LEU A 279 -30.84 -12.06 -16.24
C LEU A 279 -32.29 -12.28 -16.68
N MET A 280 -32.57 -13.12 -17.67
CA MET A 280 -33.94 -13.44 -18.10
C MET A 280 -34.62 -14.49 -17.20
N THR A 281 -33.88 -15.52 -16.80
CA THR A 281 -34.46 -16.75 -16.22
C THR A 281 -34.30 -16.87 -14.70
N GLN A 282 -33.37 -16.14 -14.09
CA GLN A 282 -33.09 -16.21 -12.65
C GLN A 282 -33.28 -14.87 -11.95
N LYS A 283 -34.46 -14.27 -12.14
CA LYS A 283 -34.86 -13.00 -11.52
C LYS A 283 -35.42 -13.23 -10.09
N PRO A 284 -35.25 -12.27 -9.16
CA PRO A 284 -34.50 -11.03 -9.31
C PRO A 284 -32.98 -11.26 -9.26
N THR A 285 -32.22 -10.42 -9.98
CA THR A 285 -30.76 -10.47 -10.06
C THR A 285 -30.15 -9.22 -9.43
N SER A 286 -29.28 -9.39 -8.43
CA SER A 286 -28.47 -8.28 -7.93
C SER A 286 -27.19 -8.12 -8.72
N ILE A 287 -26.94 -6.91 -9.22
CA ILE A 287 -25.71 -6.54 -9.93
C ILE A 287 -24.87 -5.66 -9.00
N LEU A 288 -23.70 -6.16 -8.58
CA LEU A 288 -22.84 -5.49 -7.61
C LEU A 288 -21.59 -4.95 -8.29
N LEU A 289 -21.54 -3.63 -8.44
CA LEU A 289 -20.43 -2.92 -9.08
C LEU A 289 -19.26 -2.82 -8.10
N GLY A 290 -18.06 -3.07 -8.62
CA GLY A 290 -16.80 -2.89 -7.91
C GLY A 290 -15.97 -1.74 -8.45
N TRP A 291 -14.97 -1.34 -7.65
CA TRP A 291 -14.12 -0.18 -7.95
C TRP A 291 -13.14 -0.41 -9.11
N GLY A 292 -13.06 -1.62 -9.69
CA GLY A 292 -12.30 -1.87 -10.91
C GLY A 292 -12.88 -1.09 -12.11
N LEU A 293 -14.21 -0.92 -12.16
CA LEU A 293 -14.87 -0.16 -13.21
C LEU A 293 -14.48 1.31 -13.23
N HIS A 294 -14.11 1.88 -12.08
CA HIS A 294 -13.76 3.30 -11.93
C HIS A 294 -12.43 3.66 -12.59
N ARG A 295 -11.63 2.65 -12.97
CA ARG A 295 -10.21 2.80 -13.31
C ARG A 295 -9.95 3.12 -14.78
N HIS A 296 -10.95 3.65 -15.47
CA HIS A 296 -10.90 4.04 -16.89
C HIS A 296 -11.37 5.49 -17.08
N VAL A 297 -10.85 6.16 -18.11
CA VAL A 297 -11.19 7.56 -18.40
C VAL A 297 -12.68 7.73 -18.71
N GLN A 298 -13.26 6.77 -19.45
CA GLN A 298 -14.67 6.75 -19.86
C GLN A 298 -15.53 5.79 -19.04
N ALA A 299 -15.13 5.50 -17.81
CA ALA A 299 -15.83 4.56 -16.92
C ALA A 299 -17.32 4.89 -16.68
N HIS A 300 -17.74 6.14 -16.91
CA HIS A 300 -19.15 6.52 -16.82
C HIS A 300 -20.00 5.82 -17.86
N LEU A 301 -19.54 5.66 -19.10
CA LEU A 301 -20.28 4.94 -20.13
C LEU A 301 -20.50 3.48 -19.74
N THR A 302 -19.47 2.85 -19.17
CA THR A 302 -19.54 1.48 -18.65
C THR A 302 -20.57 1.33 -17.55
N ILE A 303 -20.50 2.16 -16.51
CA ILE A 303 -21.40 2.06 -15.37
C ILE A 303 -22.85 2.31 -15.81
N ARG A 304 -23.07 3.33 -16.64
CA ARG A 304 -24.40 3.65 -17.15
C ARG A 304 -24.97 2.58 -18.09
N ALA A 305 -24.12 1.88 -18.86
CA ALA A 305 -24.54 0.74 -19.66
C ALA A 305 -24.97 -0.46 -18.78
N ILE A 306 -24.30 -0.67 -17.64
CA ILE A 306 -24.67 -1.71 -16.68
C ILE A 306 -25.94 -1.33 -15.89
N ASP A 307 -26.09 -0.06 -15.50
CA ASP A 307 -27.32 0.46 -14.89
C ASP A 307 -28.51 0.30 -15.87
N ALA A 308 -28.32 0.64 -17.15
CA ALA A 308 -29.31 0.40 -18.20
C ALA A 308 -29.63 -1.09 -18.40
N LEU A 309 -28.64 -1.98 -18.33
CA LEU A 309 -28.89 -3.44 -18.34
C LEU A 309 -29.76 -3.87 -17.15
N GLY A 310 -29.53 -3.30 -15.96
CA GLY A 310 -30.38 -3.50 -14.78
C GLY A 310 -31.82 -3.06 -15.02
N ALA A 311 -32.02 -1.91 -15.69
CA ALA A 311 -33.34 -1.41 -16.07
C ALA A 311 -34.03 -2.30 -17.12
N VAL A 312 -33.33 -2.64 -18.22
CA VAL A 312 -33.83 -3.50 -19.30
C VAL A 312 -34.23 -4.88 -18.76
N SER A 313 -33.45 -5.45 -17.85
CA SER A 313 -33.73 -6.76 -17.26
C SER A 313 -34.83 -6.74 -16.19
N GLY A 314 -35.35 -5.57 -15.79
CA GLY A 314 -36.44 -5.44 -14.81
C GLY A 314 -35.99 -5.62 -13.36
N ASN A 315 -34.74 -5.24 -13.05
CA ASN A 315 -34.18 -5.40 -11.71
C ASN A 315 -34.20 -4.12 -10.86
N ILE A 316 -34.52 -2.95 -11.44
CA ILE A 316 -34.53 -1.67 -10.70
C ILE A 316 -35.79 -1.53 -9.84
N GLY A 317 -35.61 -1.16 -8.56
CA GLY A 317 -36.72 -1.00 -7.61
C GLY A 317 -37.31 -2.32 -7.09
N VAL A 318 -36.58 -3.43 -7.24
CA VAL A 318 -37.06 -4.78 -6.89
C VAL A 318 -36.19 -5.38 -5.78
N ALA A 319 -36.82 -5.96 -4.75
CA ALA A 319 -36.11 -6.68 -3.68
C ALA A 319 -35.25 -7.82 -4.22
N GLY A 320 -34.00 -7.90 -3.79
CA GLY A 320 -33.01 -8.85 -4.32
C GLY A 320 -32.52 -8.54 -5.74
N GLY A 321 -32.88 -7.39 -6.29
CA GLY A 321 -32.48 -6.89 -7.61
C GLY A 321 -31.40 -5.80 -7.52
N GLY A 322 -31.54 -4.82 -8.41
CA GLY A 322 -30.81 -3.56 -8.43
C GLY A 322 -29.37 -3.61 -8.96
N VAL A 323 -28.83 -2.41 -9.19
CA VAL A 323 -27.43 -2.20 -9.51
C VAL A 323 -26.79 -1.37 -8.39
N SER A 324 -25.99 -2.01 -7.54
CA SER A 324 -25.47 -1.42 -6.30
C SER A 324 -23.95 -1.29 -6.31
N GLN A 325 -23.46 -0.11 -5.93
CA GLN A 325 -22.02 0.19 -5.84
C GLN A 325 -21.58 0.33 -4.37
N GLY A 326 -22.11 1.33 -3.66
CA GLY A 326 -21.81 1.64 -2.26
C GLY A 326 -22.63 2.82 -1.71
N PHE A 327 -22.33 3.23 -0.48
CA PHE A 327 -22.98 4.33 0.24
C PHE A 327 -22.03 5.53 0.40
N GLU A 328 -22.56 6.70 0.75
CA GLU A 328 -21.76 7.91 1.03
C GLU A 328 -21.26 7.89 2.47
N GLU A 329 -19.95 7.69 2.64
CA GLU A 329 -19.31 7.52 3.96
C GLU A 329 -19.49 8.69 4.92
N TYR A 330 -19.63 9.93 4.44
CA TYR A 330 -19.85 11.11 5.29
C TYR A 330 -21.31 11.56 5.32
N GLY A 331 -22.19 10.86 4.61
CA GLY A 331 -23.62 11.16 4.55
C GLY A 331 -24.32 11.19 5.92
N PRO A 332 -23.96 10.32 6.89
CA PRO A 332 -24.60 10.31 8.21
C PRO A 332 -24.23 11.47 9.15
N TYR A 333 -23.30 12.35 8.77
CA TYR A 333 -22.80 13.42 9.64
C TYR A 333 -23.26 14.81 9.19
N ASP A 334 -23.23 15.77 10.11
CA ASP A 334 -23.53 17.18 9.78
C ASP A 334 -22.37 17.81 8.99
N GLN A 335 -22.60 17.90 7.68
CA GLN A 335 -21.67 18.46 6.71
C GLN A 335 -21.47 19.97 6.85
N HIS A 336 -22.26 20.69 7.65
CA HIS A 336 -21.99 22.09 7.97
C HIS A 336 -20.57 22.28 8.55
N TYR A 337 -20.10 21.29 9.30
CA TYR A 337 -18.78 21.29 9.93
C TYR A 337 -17.62 20.94 8.99
N TRP A 338 -17.85 20.78 7.69
CA TRP A 338 -16.77 20.96 6.71
C TRP A 338 -16.26 22.41 6.69
N GLY A 339 -17.10 23.37 7.07
CA GLY A 339 -16.76 24.79 7.16
C GLY A 339 -16.75 25.53 5.84
N ASP A 340 -17.30 24.95 4.76
CA ASP A 340 -17.29 25.56 3.42
C ASP A 340 -18.01 26.92 3.36
N SER A 341 -18.94 27.16 4.29
CA SER A 341 -19.62 28.46 4.45
C SER A 341 -18.78 29.53 5.15
N LEU A 342 -17.74 29.15 5.92
CA LEU A 342 -16.91 30.11 6.66
C LEU A 342 -16.09 31.00 5.72
N ARG A 343 -15.69 30.46 4.57
CA ARG A 343 -14.88 31.12 3.53
C ARG A 343 -15.20 30.51 2.14
N PRO A 344 -16.05 31.14 1.30
CA PRO A 344 -16.38 30.66 -0.05
C PRO A 344 -15.17 30.77 -1.02
N PRO A 345 -15.21 30.15 -2.22
CA PRO A 345 -14.16 29.26 -2.72
C PRO A 345 -12.81 29.90 -3.01
N ARG A 346 -11.77 29.23 -2.52
CA ARG A 346 -10.36 29.41 -2.88
C ARG A 346 -9.89 28.27 -3.78
N ARG A 347 -8.64 28.33 -4.25
CA ARG A 347 -8.04 27.33 -5.14
C ARG A 347 -8.25 25.90 -4.61
N THR A 348 -8.67 25.00 -5.50
CA THR A 348 -8.64 23.54 -5.27
C THR A 348 -7.78 22.87 -6.32
N LEU A 349 -7.12 21.78 -5.95
CA LEU A 349 -6.28 20.99 -6.87
C LEU A 349 -6.90 19.61 -7.14
N LEU A 350 -6.80 19.15 -8.39
CA LEU A 350 -7.34 17.88 -8.83
C LEU A 350 -6.52 16.68 -8.31
N MET A 351 -7.11 15.88 -7.42
CA MET A 351 -6.41 14.78 -6.75
C MET A 351 -5.78 13.74 -7.69
N PRO A 352 -6.45 13.29 -8.77
CA PRO A 352 -5.83 12.41 -9.77
C PRO A 352 -4.57 12.99 -10.46
N ARG A 353 -4.41 14.32 -10.44
CA ARG A 353 -3.31 15.05 -11.11
C ARG A 353 -2.41 15.79 -10.12
N VAL A 354 -2.42 15.39 -8.84
CA VAL A 354 -1.84 16.18 -7.74
C VAL A 354 -0.41 16.66 -7.99
N GLY A 355 0.45 15.83 -8.60
CA GLY A 355 1.83 16.24 -8.94
C GLY A 355 1.86 17.40 -9.95
N GLU A 356 1.12 17.30 -11.04
CA GLU A 356 0.96 18.38 -12.03
C GLU A 356 0.33 19.63 -11.40
N GLU A 357 -0.77 19.46 -10.66
CA GLU A 357 -1.53 20.57 -10.10
C GLU A 357 -0.71 21.40 -9.10
N ILE A 358 0.12 20.75 -8.28
CA ILE A 358 1.03 21.45 -7.37
C ILE A 358 2.13 22.18 -8.14
N LEU A 359 2.74 21.54 -9.16
CA LEU A 359 3.81 22.15 -9.96
C LEU A 359 3.30 23.32 -10.82
N ALA A 360 2.07 23.25 -11.31
CA ALA A 360 1.44 24.28 -12.12
C ALA A 360 0.89 25.45 -11.31
N ALA A 361 0.66 25.26 -10.01
CA ALA A 361 0.27 26.33 -9.11
C ALA A 361 1.42 27.34 -8.96
N THR A 362 1.26 28.53 -9.55
CA THR A 362 2.29 29.60 -9.52
C THR A 362 1.79 30.93 -8.94
N ASP A 363 0.47 31.12 -8.82
CA ASP A 363 -0.13 32.35 -8.28
C ASP A 363 -1.13 32.03 -7.15
N PRO A 364 -0.69 32.02 -5.88
CA PRO A 364 0.70 31.88 -5.43
C PRO A 364 1.20 30.43 -5.62
N PRO A 365 2.51 30.15 -5.61
CA PRO A 365 2.98 28.77 -5.60
C PRO A 365 2.59 28.05 -4.30
N ILE A 366 2.51 26.71 -4.34
CA ILE A 366 2.35 25.91 -3.12
C ILE A 366 3.68 25.91 -2.36
N ARG A 367 3.70 26.59 -1.21
CA ARG A 367 4.87 26.75 -0.34
C ARG A 367 4.84 25.78 0.83
N MET A 368 3.66 25.41 1.31
CA MET A 368 3.51 24.45 2.39
C MET A 368 2.50 23.36 2.04
N ILE A 369 2.77 22.12 2.42
CA ILE A 369 1.86 20.99 2.29
C ILE A 369 1.65 20.36 3.67
N TYR A 370 0.39 20.21 4.09
CA TYR A 370 0.01 19.49 5.30
C TYR A 370 -0.77 18.25 4.91
N VAL A 371 -0.27 17.06 5.26
CA VAL A 371 -0.84 15.76 4.90
C VAL A 371 -1.38 15.02 6.12
N THR A 372 -2.62 14.54 6.00
CA THR A 372 -3.30 13.69 7.01
C THR A 372 -3.99 12.50 6.34
N ALA A 373 -4.07 11.37 7.04
CA ALA A 373 -4.76 10.15 6.59
C ALA A 373 -4.40 9.68 5.15
N ALA A 374 -3.15 9.88 4.70
CA ALA A 374 -2.74 9.62 3.32
C ALA A 374 -1.24 9.35 3.15
N ASN A 375 -0.89 8.69 2.03
CA ASN A 375 0.47 8.61 1.50
C ASN A 375 0.46 8.96 0.00
N PRO A 376 0.25 10.23 -0.37
CA PRO A 376 0.06 10.65 -1.76
C PRO A 376 1.25 10.32 -2.67
N VAL A 377 2.48 10.38 -2.16
CA VAL A 377 3.69 10.08 -2.95
C VAL A 377 3.68 8.62 -3.41
N CYS A 378 3.22 7.69 -2.57
CA CYS A 378 3.06 6.29 -2.94
C CYS A 378 1.83 6.06 -3.82
N THR A 379 0.67 6.63 -3.47
CA THR A 379 -0.63 6.16 -4.00
C THR A 379 -1.11 6.86 -5.26
N ALA A 380 -0.68 8.09 -5.53
CA ALA A 380 -1.13 8.83 -6.70
C ALA A 380 -0.38 8.41 -7.97
N PRO A 381 -1.00 8.50 -9.16
CA PRO A 381 -0.30 8.32 -10.44
C PRO A 381 0.85 9.32 -10.59
N ARG A 382 1.82 8.99 -11.45
CA ARG A 382 3.04 9.80 -11.60
C ARG A 382 3.65 10.16 -10.26
N SER A 383 3.80 9.15 -9.40
CA SER A 383 4.44 9.24 -8.08
C SER A 383 5.80 9.95 -8.13
N ASP A 384 6.55 9.80 -9.24
CA ASP A 384 7.76 10.55 -9.55
C ASP A 384 7.54 12.09 -9.56
N LYS A 385 6.47 12.53 -10.24
CA LYS A 385 6.06 13.93 -10.35
C LYS A 385 5.47 14.44 -9.04
N VAL A 386 4.74 13.61 -8.29
CA VAL A 386 4.28 13.95 -6.94
C VAL A 386 5.46 14.14 -5.99
N ALA A 387 6.46 13.26 -6.04
CA ALA A 387 7.68 13.43 -5.26
C ALA A 387 8.43 14.70 -5.64
N GLN A 388 8.51 15.04 -6.93
CA GLN A 388 9.09 16.31 -7.39
C GLN A 388 8.32 17.51 -6.81
N ALA A 389 6.99 17.50 -6.88
CA ALA A 389 6.14 18.55 -6.36
C ALA A 389 6.33 18.77 -4.86
N PHE A 390 6.40 17.69 -4.09
CA PHE A 390 6.64 17.74 -2.64
C PHE A 390 8.04 18.29 -2.30
N ARG A 391 9.07 17.98 -3.08
CA ARG A 391 10.42 18.54 -2.90
C ARG A 391 10.51 20.05 -3.16
N GLN A 392 9.62 20.59 -3.99
CA GLN A 392 9.59 22.03 -4.29
C GLN A 392 8.94 22.86 -3.19
N ALA A 393 8.06 22.26 -2.38
CA ALA A 393 7.45 22.95 -1.24
C ALA A 393 8.52 23.34 -0.21
N GLU A 394 8.43 24.57 0.33
CA GLU A 394 9.32 25.07 1.37
C GLU A 394 9.18 24.31 2.70
N PHE A 395 8.00 23.73 2.94
CA PHE A 395 7.70 23.07 4.21
C PHE A 395 6.60 22.01 4.04
N VAL A 396 6.85 20.81 4.55
CA VAL A 396 5.91 19.68 4.45
C VAL A 396 5.69 19.10 5.84
N VAL A 397 4.44 19.03 6.26
CA VAL A 397 4.00 18.41 7.51
C VAL A 397 3.28 17.12 7.18
N TYR A 398 3.68 16.03 7.82
CA TYR A 398 3.08 14.72 7.61
C TYR A 398 2.62 14.12 8.94
N SER A 399 1.34 13.74 9.01
CA SER A 399 0.75 12.95 10.08
C SER A 399 0.63 11.49 9.65
N GLY A 400 1.19 10.55 10.43
CA GLY A 400 1.13 9.13 10.10
C GLY A 400 1.75 8.23 11.16
N HIS A 401 1.93 6.95 10.83
CA HIS A 401 2.48 5.93 11.75
C HIS A 401 3.91 5.51 11.44
N PHE A 402 4.34 5.61 10.18
CA PHE A 402 5.60 5.04 9.69
C PHE A 402 6.32 6.02 8.75
N LEU A 403 7.64 5.86 8.61
CA LEU A 403 8.48 6.63 7.69
C LEU A 403 8.30 6.18 6.22
N ASP A 404 7.08 6.33 5.72
CA ASP A 404 6.69 6.01 4.33
C ASP A 404 7.23 7.01 3.29
N ASP A 405 6.81 6.85 2.03
CA ASP A 405 7.28 7.68 0.91
C ASP A 405 6.94 9.17 1.07
N THR A 406 5.80 9.50 1.69
CA THR A 406 5.43 10.90 1.93
C THR A 406 6.21 11.45 3.11
N ALA A 407 6.38 10.66 4.18
CA ALA A 407 7.24 11.02 5.30
C ALA A 407 8.69 11.27 4.85
N ALA A 408 9.20 10.53 3.87
CA ALA A 408 10.56 10.72 3.34
C ALA A 408 10.80 12.13 2.76
N LEU A 409 9.74 12.84 2.35
CA LEU A 409 9.77 14.21 1.83
C LEU A 409 9.27 15.25 2.85
N ALA A 410 8.91 14.82 4.06
CA ALA A 410 8.40 15.69 5.11
C ALA A 410 9.52 16.40 5.88
N HIS A 411 9.21 17.59 6.36
CA HIS A 411 10.05 18.38 7.27
C HIS A 411 9.67 18.16 8.74
N VAL A 412 8.39 17.85 8.99
CA VAL A 412 7.85 17.51 10.31
C VAL A 412 7.05 16.22 10.20
N PHE A 413 7.31 15.31 11.13
CA PHE A 413 6.52 14.10 11.34
C PHE A 413 5.71 14.23 12.63
N LEU A 414 4.39 14.06 12.54
CA LEU A 414 3.47 14.04 13.68
C LEU A 414 2.92 12.61 13.87
N PRO A 415 3.22 11.95 15.00
CA PRO A 415 2.78 10.57 15.23
C PRO A 415 1.28 10.50 15.54
N ALA A 416 0.53 9.85 14.66
CA ALA A 416 -0.90 9.63 14.80
C ALA A 416 -1.23 8.42 15.69
N THR A 417 -2.32 8.54 16.43
CA THR A 417 -3.01 7.39 17.03
C THR A 417 -3.60 6.49 15.96
N THR A 418 -3.74 5.23 16.33
CA THR A 418 -4.61 4.26 15.67
C THR A 418 -6.02 4.39 16.23
N PHE A 419 -7.03 3.88 15.51
CA PHE A 419 -8.41 3.83 16.00
C PHE A 419 -8.62 3.08 17.33
N LEU A 420 -7.61 2.35 17.81
CA LEU A 420 -7.65 1.63 19.10
C LEU A 420 -7.22 2.51 20.28
N GLU A 421 -6.78 3.74 20.02
CA GLU A 421 -6.20 4.68 20.98
C GLU A 421 -6.99 5.99 21.08
N GLU A 422 -8.03 6.16 20.27
CA GLU A 422 -8.82 7.39 20.18
C GLU A 422 -10.34 7.14 20.26
N GLU A 423 -11.10 8.22 20.49
CA GLU A 423 -12.55 8.23 20.50
C GLU A 423 -13.09 8.94 19.26
N ASP A 424 -14.01 8.30 18.55
CA ASP A 424 -14.68 8.87 17.36
C ASP A 424 -15.92 8.05 16.97
N VAL A 425 -16.53 8.37 15.82
CA VAL A 425 -17.61 7.61 15.18
C VAL A 425 -17.23 7.33 13.73
N VAL A 426 -17.54 6.13 13.25
CA VAL A 426 -17.29 5.71 11.86
C VAL A 426 -18.59 5.25 11.19
N ALA A 427 -18.73 5.58 9.91
CA ALA A 427 -19.85 5.20 9.07
C ALA A 427 -19.33 4.33 7.94
N SER A 428 -20.15 3.36 7.53
CA SER A 428 -19.78 2.43 6.48
C SER A 428 -20.23 2.91 5.10
N TYR A 429 -19.38 2.68 4.10
CA TYR A 429 -19.73 2.87 2.69
C TYR A 429 -20.17 1.56 2.00
N GLY A 430 -20.33 0.48 2.77
CA GLY A 430 -20.84 -0.81 2.28
C GLY A 430 -22.08 -1.34 2.97
N HIS A 431 -22.60 -0.67 4.01
CA HIS A 431 -23.85 -1.01 4.69
C HIS A 431 -24.39 0.18 5.50
N ASN A 432 -25.66 0.14 5.89
CA ASN A 432 -26.36 1.23 6.61
C ASN A 432 -26.13 1.22 8.13
N TYR A 433 -24.90 0.97 8.59
CA TYR A 433 -24.58 1.02 10.03
C TYR A 433 -23.47 2.03 10.31
N VAL A 434 -23.61 2.71 11.45
CA VAL A 434 -22.58 3.54 12.08
C VAL A 434 -22.11 2.84 13.35
N GLY A 435 -20.81 2.93 13.65
CA GLY A 435 -20.20 2.25 14.78
C GLY A 435 -19.34 3.17 15.63
N PRO A 436 -19.19 2.85 16.93
CA PRO A 436 -18.30 3.61 17.81
C PRO A 436 -16.84 3.31 17.52
N ILE A 437 -15.99 4.32 17.63
CA ILE A 437 -14.55 4.17 17.84
C ILE A 437 -14.30 4.48 19.30
N THR A 438 -13.99 3.44 20.07
CA THR A 438 -13.75 3.53 21.51
C THR A 438 -12.29 3.19 21.80
N PRO A 439 -11.56 4.01 22.57
CA PRO A 439 -10.16 3.74 22.89
C PRO A 439 -10.04 2.48 23.74
N ALA A 440 -9.39 1.45 23.19
CA ALA A 440 -9.09 0.21 23.87
C ALA A 440 -7.87 0.34 24.79
N ILE A 441 -6.88 1.10 24.37
CA ILE A 441 -5.64 1.39 25.12
C ILE A 441 -5.39 2.89 25.16
N ALA A 442 -4.51 3.34 26.05
CA ALA A 442 -3.97 4.70 25.95
C ALA A 442 -3.10 4.82 24.68
N PRO A 443 -2.95 6.03 24.10
CA PRO A 443 -2.01 6.26 23.01
C PRO A 443 -0.61 5.72 23.34
N VAL A 444 -0.04 4.90 22.44
CA VAL A 444 1.32 4.40 22.60
C VAL A 444 2.32 5.54 22.43
N GLY A 445 3.22 5.70 23.39
CA GLY A 445 4.21 6.77 23.43
C GLY A 445 3.56 8.15 23.55
N GLN A 446 3.83 9.05 22.60
CA GLN A 446 3.29 10.40 22.55
C GLN A 446 2.38 10.62 21.34
N CYS A 447 1.81 9.55 20.77
CA CYS A 447 0.84 9.65 19.67
C CYS A 447 -0.37 10.50 20.06
N LYS A 448 -0.94 11.23 19.10
CA LYS A 448 -2.18 12.00 19.25
C LYS A 448 -3.14 11.72 18.10
N SER A 449 -4.44 11.82 18.35
CA SER A 449 -5.42 11.84 17.26
C SER A 449 -5.26 13.12 16.44
N GLU A 450 -5.59 13.06 15.16
CA GLU A 450 -5.51 14.24 14.30
C GLU A 450 -6.36 15.38 14.86
N PHE A 451 -7.54 15.08 15.44
CA PHE A 451 -8.33 16.07 16.15
C PHE A 451 -7.53 16.73 17.29
N ARG A 452 -6.87 15.94 18.15
CA ARG A 452 -6.02 16.48 19.24
C ARG A 452 -4.83 17.29 18.71
N MET A 453 -4.24 16.90 17.58
CA MET A 453 -3.19 17.68 16.92
C MET A 453 -3.70 19.05 16.50
N PHE A 454 -4.83 19.12 15.80
CA PHE A 454 -5.43 20.40 15.39
C PHE A 454 -5.96 21.20 16.59
N TYR A 455 -6.47 20.54 17.63
CA TYR A 455 -6.88 21.19 18.88
C TYR A 455 -5.72 21.94 19.56
N GLU A 456 -4.55 21.31 19.63
CA GLU A 456 -3.35 21.93 20.20
C GLU A 456 -2.71 22.96 19.26
N LEU A 457 -2.76 22.72 17.95
CA LEU A 457 -2.30 23.68 16.95
C LEU A 457 -3.17 24.95 16.96
N ALA A 458 -4.49 24.82 17.12
CA ALA A 458 -5.44 25.93 17.20
C ALA A 458 -5.14 26.91 18.35
N ALA A 459 -4.43 26.48 19.40
CA ALA A 459 -4.02 27.35 20.50
C ALA A 459 -3.14 28.53 20.05
N ARG A 460 -2.49 28.39 18.89
CA ARG A 460 -1.53 29.34 18.33
C ARG A 460 -2.19 30.35 17.38
N PHE A 461 -3.52 30.33 17.28
CA PHE A 461 -4.28 31.20 16.37
C PHE A 461 -5.47 31.86 17.07
N ASP A 462 -5.90 33.01 16.55
CA ASP A 462 -6.97 33.84 17.14
C ASP A 462 -8.36 33.18 17.10
N PHE A 463 -8.53 32.07 16.37
CA PHE A 463 -9.77 31.30 16.32
C PHE A 463 -9.81 30.14 17.34
N ALA A 464 -8.85 30.08 18.27
CA ALA A 464 -8.72 29.02 19.28
C ALA A 464 -10.06 28.64 19.93
N ASP A 465 -10.83 29.61 20.42
CA ASP A 465 -12.09 29.40 21.14
C ASP A 465 -13.22 28.79 20.27
N GLN A 466 -13.12 28.97 18.95
CA GLN A 466 -14.08 28.39 18.00
C GLN A 466 -13.79 26.90 17.77
N PHE A 467 -12.52 26.51 17.71
CA PHE A 467 -12.13 25.12 17.45
C PHE A 467 -11.97 24.27 18.71
N ARG A 468 -11.40 24.83 19.78
CA ARG A 468 -10.96 24.12 20.98
C ARG A 468 -12.11 23.79 21.93
N LYS A 469 -12.98 22.90 21.49
CA LYS A 469 -14.08 22.31 22.27
C LYS A 469 -13.76 20.86 22.63
N PRO A 470 -14.31 20.31 23.72
CA PRO A 470 -14.15 18.89 24.04
C PRO A 470 -14.60 17.99 22.89
N GLU A 471 -13.95 16.83 22.71
CA GLU A 471 -14.30 15.84 21.67
C GLU A 471 -15.77 15.43 21.76
N ALA A 472 -16.27 15.19 22.97
CA ALA A 472 -17.67 14.87 23.21
C ALA A 472 -18.62 15.95 22.68
N GLU A 473 -18.30 17.24 22.86
CA GLU A 473 -19.14 18.33 22.33
C GLU A 473 -19.15 18.35 20.79
N TRP A 474 -18.00 18.12 20.17
CA TRP A 474 -17.92 18.03 18.72
C TRP A 474 -18.67 16.84 18.16
N LEU A 475 -18.52 15.66 18.77
CA LEU A 475 -19.29 14.48 18.40
C LEU A 475 -20.80 14.72 18.54
N GLU A 476 -21.24 15.44 19.59
CA GLU A 476 -22.65 15.77 19.76
C GLU A 476 -23.19 16.63 18.62
N ARG A 477 -22.38 17.58 18.14
CA ARG A 477 -22.73 18.47 17.01
C ARG A 477 -22.71 17.73 15.69
N ILE A 478 -21.63 17.02 15.39
CA ILE A 478 -21.41 16.35 14.09
C ILE A 478 -22.36 15.17 13.92
N CYS A 479 -22.64 14.41 14.98
CA CYS A 479 -23.57 13.28 14.94
C CYS A 479 -25.03 13.71 15.20
N ALA A 480 -25.38 15.00 15.10
CA ALA A 480 -26.76 15.45 15.24
C ALA A 480 -27.75 14.72 14.31
N PRO A 481 -27.44 14.44 13.02
CA PRO A 481 -28.34 13.66 12.16
C PRO A 481 -28.60 12.24 12.67
N ILE A 482 -27.57 11.55 13.18
CA ILE A 482 -27.70 10.22 13.79
C ILE A 482 -28.57 10.29 15.05
N ARG A 483 -28.39 11.33 15.87
CA ARG A 483 -29.20 11.54 17.08
C ARG A 483 -30.67 11.83 16.78
N GLN A 484 -30.94 12.56 15.71
CA GLN A 484 -32.32 12.82 15.26
C GLN A 484 -33.05 11.54 14.84
N GLN A 485 -32.31 10.48 14.46
CA GLN A 485 -32.85 9.13 14.21
C GLN A 485 -33.02 8.29 15.50
N GLY A 486 -32.76 8.85 16.68
CA GLY A 486 -33.02 8.21 17.97
C GLY A 486 -31.82 7.51 18.62
N CYS A 487 -30.59 7.72 18.12
CA CYS A 487 -29.37 7.15 18.72
C CYS A 487 -28.54 8.22 19.43
N SER A 488 -28.54 8.21 20.77
CA SER A 488 -27.59 9.01 21.56
C SER A 488 -26.16 8.49 21.41
N LEU A 489 -25.16 9.34 21.65
CA LEU A 489 -23.76 8.92 21.66
C LEU A 489 -23.47 7.85 22.72
N GLU A 490 -24.16 7.89 23.87
CA GLU A 490 -24.04 6.86 24.91
C GLU A 490 -24.51 5.50 24.41
N GLN A 491 -25.64 5.45 23.68
CA GLN A 491 -26.12 4.21 23.05
C GLN A 491 -25.16 3.74 21.96
N LEU A 492 -24.63 4.65 21.13
CA LEU A 492 -23.70 4.31 20.05
C LEU A 492 -22.39 3.71 20.58
N ARG A 493 -21.88 4.17 21.74
CA ARG A 493 -20.70 3.58 22.40
C ARG A 493 -20.89 2.11 22.78
N GLN A 494 -22.12 1.62 22.89
CA GLN A 494 -22.41 0.23 23.24
C GLN A 494 -22.39 -0.71 22.02
N GLY A 495 -22.49 -0.20 20.80
CA GLY A 495 -22.49 -1.01 19.59
C GLY A 495 -23.01 -0.29 18.35
N ALA A 496 -22.98 -0.98 17.21
CA ALA A 496 -23.39 -0.41 15.93
C ALA A 496 -24.87 -0.02 15.90
N PHE A 497 -25.17 1.18 15.39
CA PHE A 497 -26.52 1.68 15.16
C PHE A 497 -26.87 1.59 13.68
N ARG A 498 -28.11 1.17 13.39
CA ARG A 498 -28.63 1.09 12.02
C ARG A 498 -29.30 2.41 11.65
N LEU A 499 -28.84 3.01 10.57
CA LEU A 499 -29.45 4.22 10.02
C LEU A 499 -30.82 3.90 9.42
N ASP A 500 -31.72 4.87 9.48
CA ASP A 500 -32.96 4.85 8.71
C ASP A 500 -32.64 5.10 7.23
N ALA A 501 -32.52 4.00 6.48
CA ALA A 501 -32.17 3.98 5.07
C ALA A 501 -32.97 2.88 4.36
N PRO A 502 -33.33 3.07 3.08
CA PRO A 502 -34.17 2.12 2.36
C PRO A 502 -33.47 0.77 2.18
N MET A 503 -34.22 -0.32 2.38
CA MET A 503 -33.77 -1.68 2.02
C MET A 503 -33.66 -1.85 0.52
N VAL A 504 -34.70 -1.39 -0.19
CA VAL A 504 -34.84 -1.44 -1.64
C VAL A 504 -34.97 0.01 -2.13
N PRO A 505 -33.91 0.60 -2.70
CA PRO A 505 -34.00 1.94 -3.28
C PRO A 505 -34.93 1.97 -4.49
N PHE A 506 -35.60 3.10 -4.71
CA PHE A 506 -36.47 3.35 -5.87
C PHE A 506 -37.62 2.33 -6.04
N ALA A 507 -38.12 1.76 -4.93
CA ALA A 507 -39.22 0.78 -4.95
C ALA A 507 -40.53 1.36 -5.51
N ASP A 508 -40.71 2.68 -5.42
CA ASP A 508 -41.81 3.44 -6.02
C ASP A 508 -41.55 3.85 -7.48
N ARG A 509 -40.37 3.49 -8.02
CA ARG A 509 -39.89 3.83 -9.37
C ARG A 509 -39.87 5.34 -9.64
N THR A 510 -39.65 6.13 -8.59
CA THR A 510 -39.39 7.57 -8.67
C THR A 510 -37.91 7.82 -8.42
N PHE A 511 -37.30 8.64 -9.28
CA PHE A 511 -35.87 8.91 -9.23
C PHE A 511 -35.66 10.40 -8.95
N PRO A 512 -34.69 10.79 -8.09
CA PRO A 512 -34.33 12.19 -7.85
C PRO A 512 -33.61 12.86 -9.04
N THR A 513 -34.01 12.53 -10.26
CA THR A 513 -33.66 13.26 -11.48
C THR A 513 -34.66 14.41 -11.69
N PRO A 514 -34.28 15.45 -12.45
CA PRO A 514 -35.20 16.53 -12.85
C PRO A 514 -36.54 16.07 -13.46
N SER A 515 -36.63 14.89 -14.07
CA SER A 515 -37.87 14.37 -14.67
C SER A 515 -38.61 13.36 -13.80
N GLY A 516 -38.06 12.98 -12.64
CA GLY A 516 -38.60 11.91 -11.80
C GLY A 516 -38.33 10.49 -12.34
N ARG A 517 -37.63 10.35 -13.49
CA ARG A 517 -37.43 9.10 -14.23
C ARG A 517 -35.96 8.68 -14.29
N PHE A 518 -35.73 7.37 -14.46
CA PHE A 518 -34.40 6.79 -14.68
C PHE A 518 -33.84 7.23 -16.03
N ARG A 519 -32.58 7.66 -16.08
CA ARG A 519 -31.94 8.14 -17.32
C ARG A 519 -31.10 7.06 -17.97
N LEU A 520 -31.52 6.59 -19.13
CA LEU A 520 -30.72 5.65 -19.93
C LEU A 520 -29.51 6.35 -20.56
N VAL A 521 -28.42 5.60 -20.73
CA VAL A 521 -27.27 6.03 -21.55
C VAL A 521 -27.69 6.13 -23.02
N GLY A 522 -27.25 7.17 -23.72
CA GLY A 522 -27.65 7.41 -25.11
C GLY A 522 -26.65 8.18 -25.97
N ASP A 523 -25.44 8.44 -25.45
CA ASP A 523 -24.40 9.14 -26.20
C ASP A 523 -23.67 8.16 -27.13
N LEU A 524 -24.18 8.06 -28.36
CA LEU A 524 -23.62 7.17 -29.38
C LEU A 524 -22.19 7.58 -29.78
N ALA A 525 -21.92 8.88 -29.90
CA ALA A 525 -20.62 9.38 -30.35
C ALA A 525 -19.53 9.09 -29.31
N GLU A 526 -19.81 9.26 -28.02
CA GLU A 526 -18.87 8.87 -26.96
C GLU A 526 -18.64 7.35 -26.90
N MET A 527 -19.68 6.54 -27.15
CA MET A 527 -19.57 5.08 -27.18
C MET A 527 -18.78 4.58 -28.40
N GLU A 528 -18.96 5.20 -29.57
CA GLU A 528 -18.13 4.92 -30.76
C GLU A 528 -16.67 5.29 -30.52
N ALA A 529 -16.39 6.46 -29.92
CA ALA A 529 -15.04 6.86 -29.55
C ALA A 529 -14.40 5.88 -28.54
N MET A 530 -15.19 5.33 -27.61
CA MET A 530 -14.74 4.30 -26.67
C MET A 530 -14.41 2.99 -27.40
N ALA A 531 -15.21 2.58 -28.38
CA ALA A 531 -14.96 1.40 -29.20
C ALA A 531 -13.65 1.55 -30.01
N ASP A 532 -13.45 2.72 -30.62
CA ASP A 532 -12.23 3.03 -31.38
C ASP A 532 -10.99 3.00 -30.49
N ALA A 533 -11.07 3.58 -29.28
CA ALA A 533 -9.97 3.59 -28.31
C ALA A 533 -9.57 2.18 -27.83
N LEU A 534 -10.53 1.25 -27.69
CA LEU A 534 -10.24 -0.16 -27.37
C LEU A 534 -9.52 -0.90 -28.50
N GLY A 535 -9.67 -0.44 -29.76
CA GLY A 535 -9.00 -1.00 -30.93
C GLY A 535 -7.57 -0.51 -31.14
N ALA A 536 -7.18 0.60 -30.49
CA ALA A 536 -5.85 1.18 -30.62
C ALA A 536 -4.81 0.41 -29.78
N ALA A 537 -4.07 -0.50 -30.41
CA ALA A 537 -2.96 -1.22 -29.79
C ALA A 537 -1.64 -0.45 -29.92
N ASP A 538 -0.85 -0.39 -28.85
CA ASP A 538 0.57 -0.02 -28.88
C ASP A 538 1.40 -1.31 -28.90
N PRO A 539 1.98 -1.72 -30.04
CA PRO A 539 2.74 -2.97 -30.12
C PRO A 539 3.96 -3.01 -29.18
N ALA A 540 4.51 -1.85 -28.80
CA ALA A 540 5.62 -1.77 -27.86
C ALA A 540 5.16 -1.94 -26.41
N ARG A 541 3.87 -1.70 -26.13
CA ARG A 541 3.27 -1.75 -24.78
C ARG A 541 1.91 -2.48 -24.84
N PRO A 542 1.92 -3.77 -25.19
CA PRO A 542 0.68 -4.48 -25.54
C PRO A 542 -0.20 -4.80 -24.32
N PHE A 543 0.31 -4.67 -23.10
CA PHE A 543 -0.41 -5.11 -21.90
C PHE A 543 -1.07 -3.94 -21.17
N ARG A 544 -2.31 -4.14 -20.71
CA ARG A 544 -2.92 -3.26 -19.70
C ARG A 544 -2.46 -3.67 -18.30
N LEU A 545 -1.95 -2.73 -17.51
CA LEU A 545 -1.53 -2.98 -16.13
C LEU A 545 -2.72 -2.77 -15.17
N LEU A 546 -3.13 -3.85 -14.49
CA LEU A 546 -4.17 -3.82 -13.47
C LEU A 546 -3.55 -3.83 -12.07
N THR A 547 -3.50 -2.68 -11.41
CA THR A 547 -3.08 -2.55 -10.01
C THR A 547 -4.25 -2.81 -9.06
N ILE A 548 -4.40 -4.06 -8.62
CA ILE A 548 -5.54 -4.52 -7.82
C ILE A 548 -5.31 -4.31 -6.31
N ALA A 549 -6.40 -4.34 -5.53
CA ALA A 549 -6.31 -4.24 -4.08
C ALA A 549 -5.61 -5.47 -3.46
N PRO A 550 -4.60 -5.29 -2.59
CA PRO A 550 -3.87 -6.39 -1.99
C PRO A 550 -4.73 -7.22 -1.04
N HIS A 551 -4.44 -8.52 -0.95
CA HIS A 551 -5.17 -9.40 -0.02
C HIS A 551 -4.71 -9.21 1.44
N ARG A 552 -3.39 -9.05 1.63
CA ARG A 552 -2.72 -8.99 2.95
C ARG A 552 -2.69 -7.60 3.57
N PHE A 553 -2.84 -6.56 2.75
CA PHE A 553 -2.68 -5.16 3.17
C PHE A 553 -3.90 -4.32 2.78
N ILE A 554 -3.94 -3.07 3.24
CA ILE A 554 -4.87 -2.04 2.73
C ILE A 554 -4.00 -0.97 2.10
N CYS A 555 -4.09 -0.81 0.79
CA CYS A 555 -3.32 0.19 0.04
C CYS A 555 -1.84 0.18 0.47
N SER A 556 -1.31 1.34 0.87
CA SER A 556 0.08 1.54 1.33
C SER A 556 0.31 1.31 2.82
N GLU A 557 -0.66 0.75 3.55
CA GLU A 557 -0.51 0.46 4.99
C GLU A 557 0.34 -0.80 5.22
N ARG A 558 1.65 -0.62 5.11
CA ARG A 558 2.70 -1.62 5.33
C ARG A 558 3.81 -1.01 6.20
N THR A 559 4.79 -1.79 6.62
CA THR A 559 6.08 -1.29 7.13
C THR A 559 7.21 -1.53 6.12
N MET A 560 8.43 -1.03 6.35
CA MET A 560 9.55 -1.33 5.42
C MET A 560 9.88 -2.82 5.45
N ALA A 561 9.88 -3.45 6.63
CA ALA A 561 10.18 -4.87 6.77
C ALA A 561 9.20 -5.78 6.01
N GLU A 562 7.92 -5.38 5.89
CA GLU A 562 6.87 -6.13 5.20
C GLU A 562 6.97 -6.12 3.66
N HIS A 563 7.88 -5.31 3.08
CA HIS A 563 8.12 -5.32 1.65
C HIS A 563 9.08 -6.45 1.26
N GLU A 564 8.67 -7.22 0.26
CA GLU A 564 9.53 -8.12 -0.49
C GLU A 564 10.59 -7.32 -1.28
N PRO A 565 11.67 -7.94 -1.77
CA PRO A 565 12.70 -7.23 -2.54
C PRO A 565 12.15 -6.49 -3.77
N LEU A 566 11.24 -7.13 -4.52
CA LEU A 566 10.59 -6.59 -5.71
C LEU A 566 9.07 -6.80 -5.63
N PRO A 567 8.25 -5.91 -6.22
CA PRO A 567 6.82 -6.14 -6.34
C PRO A 567 6.56 -7.32 -7.29
N GLU A 568 5.48 -8.07 -7.07
CA GLU A 568 5.09 -9.15 -7.99
C GLU A 568 4.18 -8.63 -9.11
N VAL A 569 4.42 -9.14 -10.33
CA VAL A 569 3.56 -8.94 -11.49
C VAL A 569 3.14 -10.30 -12.07
N GLN A 570 1.84 -10.49 -12.26
CA GLN A 570 1.27 -11.69 -12.85
C GLN A 570 1.10 -11.54 -14.35
N CYS A 571 1.50 -12.56 -15.11
CA CYS A 571 1.39 -12.63 -16.57
C CYS A 571 0.84 -14.00 -17.00
N ASN A 572 0.21 -14.05 -18.18
CA ASN A 572 -0.18 -15.33 -18.77
C ASN A 572 1.08 -16.18 -19.06
N ALA A 573 1.04 -17.48 -18.73
CA ALA A 573 2.20 -18.37 -18.86
C ALA A 573 2.68 -18.54 -20.31
N ALA A 574 1.76 -18.64 -21.28
CA ALA A 574 2.12 -18.74 -22.69
C ALA A 574 2.71 -17.42 -23.23
N VAL A 575 2.21 -16.29 -22.73
CA VAL A 575 2.78 -14.96 -23.05
C VAL A 575 4.20 -14.84 -22.50
N ALA A 576 4.42 -15.17 -21.23
CA ALA A 576 5.75 -15.17 -20.63
C ALA A 576 6.74 -16.05 -21.41
N ALA A 577 6.34 -17.28 -21.74
CA ALA A 577 7.15 -18.19 -22.55
C ALA A 577 7.47 -17.63 -23.94
N SER A 578 6.51 -16.95 -24.59
CA SER A 578 6.72 -16.30 -25.90
C SER A 578 7.74 -15.14 -25.86
N LEU A 579 7.93 -14.54 -24.67
CA LEU A 579 8.92 -13.49 -24.40
C LEU A 579 10.25 -14.05 -23.89
N GLY A 580 10.39 -15.38 -23.75
CA GLY A 580 11.57 -16.03 -23.19
C GLY A 580 11.74 -15.81 -21.68
N LEU A 581 10.64 -15.58 -20.96
CA LEU A 581 10.60 -15.34 -19.52
C LEU A 581 10.05 -16.55 -18.77
N GLU A 582 10.60 -16.83 -17.59
CA GLU A 582 10.19 -17.91 -16.68
C GLU A 582 9.58 -17.38 -15.37
N ASP A 583 8.83 -18.23 -14.66
CA ASP A 583 8.30 -17.86 -13.34
C ASP A 583 9.44 -17.50 -12.38
N GLY A 584 9.27 -16.39 -11.65
CA GLY A 584 10.25 -15.91 -10.70
C GLY A 584 11.32 -14.99 -11.29
N ASP A 585 11.35 -14.78 -12.61
CA ASP A 585 12.29 -13.84 -13.22
C ASP A 585 12.13 -12.41 -12.73
N ALA A 586 13.25 -11.71 -12.57
CA ALA A 586 13.25 -10.27 -12.40
C ALA A 586 13.02 -9.61 -13.77
N VAL A 587 12.00 -8.78 -13.85
CA VAL A 587 11.52 -8.16 -15.09
C VAL A 587 11.43 -6.65 -14.94
N ARG A 588 11.52 -5.94 -16.06
CA ARG A 588 11.24 -4.51 -16.15
C ARG A 588 9.90 -4.30 -16.85
N LEU A 589 9.04 -3.53 -16.21
CA LEU A 589 7.85 -2.95 -16.83
C LEU A 589 8.20 -1.54 -17.30
N HIS A 590 7.77 -1.17 -18.51
CA HIS A 590 7.95 0.19 -19.02
C HIS A 590 6.67 0.72 -19.67
N SER A 591 6.41 2.01 -19.46
CA SER A 591 5.27 2.78 -19.98
C SER A 591 5.77 4.02 -20.73
N ALA A 592 4.89 4.95 -21.13
CA ALA A 592 5.33 6.27 -21.60
C ALA A 592 5.80 7.16 -20.45
N GLU A 593 5.36 6.86 -19.23
CA GLU A 593 5.49 7.67 -18.03
C GLU A 593 6.73 7.30 -17.22
N GLY A 594 7.15 6.04 -17.27
CA GLY A 594 8.30 5.55 -16.52
C GLY A 594 8.53 4.05 -16.65
N GLN A 595 9.40 3.53 -15.78
CA GLN A 595 9.76 2.11 -15.68
C GLN A 595 9.82 1.66 -14.23
N ALA A 596 9.53 0.38 -13.97
CA ALA A 596 9.62 -0.24 -12.65
C ALA A 596 10.13 -1.68 -12.76
N ALA A 597 10.88 -2.13 -11.76
CA ALA A 597 11.30 -3.53 -11.63
C ALA A 597 10.22 -4.33 -10.91
N ALA A 598 10.06 -5.60 -11.28
CA ALA A 598 9.13 -6.52 -10.64
C ALA A 598 9.66 -7.96 -10.71
N ARG A 599 9.06 -8.85 -9.92
CA ARG A 599 9.22 -10.29 -10.03
C ARG A 599 8.03 -10.87 -10.79
N LEU A 600 8.31 -11.61 -11.87
CA LEU A 600 7.32 -12.25 -12.70
C LEU A 600 6.70 -13.45 -11.97
N ARG A 601 5.37 -13.55 -12.07
CA ARG A 601 4.60 -14.73 -11.70
C ARG A 601 3.73 -15.15 -12.88
N THR A 602 3.80 -16.41 -13.28
CA THR A 602 3.04 -16.91 -14.43
C THR A 602 1.74 -17.59 -13.98
N ARG A 603 0.69 -17.42 -14.79
CA ARG A 603 -0.63 -18.05 -14.59
C ARG A 603 -1.23 -18.48 -15.92
N GLU A 604 -1.87 -19.65 -15.96
CA GLU A 604 -2.51 -20.13 -17.19
C GLU A 604 -3.89 -19.50 -17.44
N ASP A 605 -4.61 -19.19 -16.36
CA ASP A 605 -6.00 -18.70 -16.38
C ASP A 605 -6.14 -17.19 -16.57
N LEU A 606 -5.01 -16.47 -16.66
CA LEU A 606 -5.00 -15.04 -16.93
C LEU A 606 -5.12 -14.79 -18.43
N ARG A 607 -5.91 -13.78 -18.83
CA ARG A 607 -5.97 -13.35 -20.23
C ARG A 607 -4.58 -12.86 -20.72
N PRO A 608 -4.26 -12.99 -22.02
CA PRO A 608 -2.92 -12.71 -22.53
C PRO A 608 -2.60 -11.20 -22.66
N ASP A 609 -3.59 -10.31 -22.60
CA ASP A 609 -3.46 -8.87 -22.85
C ASP A 609 -3.32 -8.01 -21.58
N ILE A 610 -3.12 -8.62 -20.41
CA ILE A 610 -2.98 -7.90 -19.14
C ILE A 610 -1.79 -8.35 -18.31
N LEU A 611 -1.35 -7.45 -17.46
CA LEU A 611 -0.50 -7.74 -16.30
C LEU A 611 -1.26 -7.36 -15.03
N VAL A 612 -1.18 -8.18 -13.99
CA VAL A 612 -1.86 -7.92 -12.71
C VAL A 612 -0.84 -7.78 -11.59
N ALA A 613 -0.89 -6.69 -10.84
CA ALA A 613 -0.02 -6.45 -9.69
C ALA A 613 -0.82 -5.92 -8.51
N GLU A 614 -0.33 -6.11 -7.29
CA GLU A 614 -0.93 -5.48 -6.11
C GLU A 614 -0.52 -3.99 -6.01
N ARG A 615 -1.46 -3.12 -5.67
CA ARG A 615 -1.18 -1.70 -5.42
C ARG A 615 -0.61 -1.44 -4.02
N GLY A 616 0.01 -0.28 -3.84
CA GLY A 616 0.38 0.27 -2.53
C GLY A 616 1.71 -0.23 -1.97
N GLY A 617 2.62 -0.72 -2.81
CA GLY A 617 4.01 -0.89 -2.39
C GLY A 617 4.76 0.44 -2.39
N TRP A 618 5.69 0.62 -1.46
CA TRP A 618 6.41 1.88 -1.27
C TRP A 618 7.51 2.10 -2.30
N THR A 619 7.68 3.34 -2.76
CA THR A 619 8.73 3.73 -3.70
C THR A 619 10.10 3.51 -3.12
N ARG A 620 10.32 3.88 -1.86
CA ARG A 620 11.58 3.68 -1.14
C ARG A 620 11.92 2.21 -0.90
N ALA A 621 10.94 1.30 -1.00
CA ALA A 621 11.14 -0.14 -0.96
C ALA A 621 11.33 -0.75 -2.36
N GLY A 622 11.32 0.06 -3.43
CA GLY A 622 11.47 -0.41 -4.81
C GLY A 622 10.16 -0.88 -5.48
N HIS A 623 8.99 -0.57 -4.91
CA HIS A 623 7.69 -1.09 -5.38
C HIS A 623 6.82 -0.06 -6.12
N ASP A 624 7.45 0.97 -6.68
CA ASP A 624 6.75 2.10 -7.30
C ASP A 624 6.14 1.76 -8.67
N LEU A 625 4.99 1.09 -8.68
CA LEU A 625 4.22 0.82 -9.89
C LEU A 625 3.41 2.03 -10.36
N ASN A 626 3.12 2.99 -9.47
CA ASN A 626 2.27 4.14 -9.81
C ASN A 626 2.99 5.16 -10.71
N ARG A 627 4.32 5.11 -10.80
CA ARG A 627 5.09 5.88 -11.80
C ARG A 627 4.83 5.45 -13.24
N LEU A 628 4.27 4.25 -13.45
CA LEU A 628 3.88 3.75 -14.77
C LEU A 628 2.51 4.28 -15.22
N ILE A 629 1.82 5.01 -14.34
CA ILE A 629 0.40 5.34 -14.50
C ILE A 629 0.27 6.84 -14.79
N LYS A 630 -0.52 7.15 -15.82
CA LYS A 630 -0.86 8.51 -16.24
C LYS A 630 -1.60 9.27 -15.15
N ASP A 631 -1.21 10.52 -14.94
CA ASP A 631 -1.92 11.51 -14.12
C ASP A 631 -3.07 12.13 -14.91
N VAL A 632 -4.10 11.32 -15.17
CA VAL A 632 -5.35 11.74 -15.81
C VAL A 632 -6.54 11.55 -14.86
N ALA A 633 -7.65 12.21 -15.18
CA ALA A 633 -8.91 12.06 -14.45
C ALA A 633 -9.99 11.42 -15.34
N SER A 634 -10.94 10.73 -14.71
CA SER A 634 -12.14 10.26 -15.41
C SER A 634 -12.97 11.44 -15.89
N ARG A 635 -13.62 11.30 -17.06
CA ARG A 635 -14.45 12.37 -17.67
C ARG A 635 -15.59 12.83 -16.75
N VAL A 636 -16.15 11.90 -15.98
CA VAL A 636 -17.20 12.16 -15.00
C VAL A 636 -16.71 11.72 -13.62
N GLY A 637 -16.99 12.53 -12.60
CA GLY A 637 -16.70 12.22 -11.19
C GLY A 637 -15.27 12.42 -10.71
N ASN A 638 -14.36 12.91 -11.57
CA ASN A 638 -12.99 13.29 -11.19
C ASN A 638 -12.24 12.19 -10.41
N GLY A 639 -12.41 10.93 -10.81
CA GLY A 639 -11.70 9.77 -10.27
C GLY A 639 -10.38 9.51 -11.00
N THR A 640 -9.60 8.54 -10.51
CA THR A 640 -8.29 8.18 -11.07
C THR A 640 -8.33 6.91 -11.93
N PRO A 641 -8.10 7.01 -13.25
CA PRO A 641 -8.05 5.90 -14.19
C PRO A 641 -6.77 5.03 -14.12
N TYR A 642 -6.58 4.28 -13.03
CA TYR A 642 -5.36 3.47 -12.85
C TYR A 642 -5.12 2.40 -13.94
N TYR A 643 -6.16 1.95 -14.66
CA TYR A 643 -6.05 0.90 -15.68
C TYR A 643 -5.85 1.46 -17.10
N GLU A 644 -5.56 2.76 -17.22
CA GLU A 644 -5.13 3.37 -18.48
C GLU A 644 -3.66 3.13 -18.83
N ALA A 645 -2.89 2.56 -17.91
CA ALA A 645 -1.49 2.24 -18.14
C ALA A 645 -1.36 1.08 -19.13
N THR A 646 -0.70 1.35 -20.25
CA THR A 646 -0.20 0.34 -21.18
C THR A 646 1.29 0.15 -20.94
N VAL A 647 1.72 -1.10 -20.82
CA VAL A 647 3.10 -1.45 -20.46
C VAL A 647 3.68 -2.52 -21.38
N GLY A 648 4.98 -2.43 -21.61
CA GLY A 648 5.80 -3.52 -22.13
C GLY A 648 6.47 -4.30 -20.99
N LEU A 649 6.88 -5.53 -21.28
CA LEU A 649 7.51 -6.44 -20.34
C LEU A 649 8.79 -7.01 -20.96
N GLU A 650 9.90 -6.91 -20.25
CA GLU A 650 11.21 -7.41 -20.70
C GLU A 650 12.07 -7.87 -19.50
N PRO A 651 13.16 -8.64 -19.72
CA PRO A 651 14.08 -8.99 -18.64
C PRO A 651 14.65 -7.74 -17.96
N LEU A 652 14.79 -7.77 -16.62
CA LEU A 652 15.45 -6.69 -15.91
C LEU A 652 16.93 -6.62 -16.32
N PRO A 653 17.44 -5.48 -16.81
CA PRO A 653 18.84 -5.37 -17.18
C PRO A 653 19.72 -5.63 -15.95
N SER A 654 20.71 -6.53 -16.07
CA SER A 654 21.73 -6.64 -15.05
C SER A 654 22.57 -5.37 -15.05
N SER A 655 22.83 -4.78 -13.87
CA SER A 655 23.74 -3.65 -13.75
C SER A 655 25.16 -3.98 -14.25
N CYS A 656 25.50 -5.27 -14.41
CA CYS A 656 26.78 -5.79 -14.88
C CYS A 656 27.11 -5.58 -16.37
N SER A 657 26.20 -5.08 -17.19
CA SER A 657 26.43 -4.90 -18.63
C SER A 657 26.77 -3.45 -19.00
N GLY A 658 28.05 -3.10 -19.04
CA GLY A 658 28.52 -1.79 -19.53
C GLY A 658 28.55 -1.63 -21.07
N SER A 659 27.70 -2.34 -21.83
CA SER A 659 27.68 -2.30 -23.30
C SER A 659 26.25 -2.35 -23.87
N PRO A 660 25.85 -1.42 -24.76
CA PRO A 660 24.53 -1.43 -25.40
C PRO A 660 24.33 -2.55 -26.45
N GLN A 661 25.27 -3.48 -26.63
CA GLN A 661 25.22 -4.51 -27.68
C GLN A 661 25.47 -5.96 -27.19
N ALA A 662 25.43 -6.24 -25.89
CA ALA A 662 25.60 -7.62 -25.41
C ALA A 662 24.27 -8.42 -25.43
N SER A 663 24.32 -9.66 -25.95
CA SER A 663 23.26 -10.68 -25.83
C SER A 663 22.74 -10.79 -24.39
N PRO A 664 21.49 -11.26 -24.16
CA PRO A 664 20.92 -11.37 -22.82
C PRO A 664 21.77 -12.33 -21.97
N CYS A 665 22.65 -11.75 -21.14
CA CYS A 665 23.46 -12.50 -20.20
C CYS A 665 22.56 -12.87 -19.01
N ARG A 666 22.71 -14.09 -18.48
CA ARG A 666 21.94 -14.53 -17.31
C ARG A 666 22.17 -13.56 -16.14
N PRO A 667 21.13 -13.29 -15.31
CA PRO A 667 21.27 -12.41 -14.16
C PRO A 667 22.41 -12.91 -13.24
N PRO A 668 23.21 -12.00 -12.65
CA PRO A 668 24.35 -12.38 -11.83
C PRO A 668 23.88 -13.20 -10.61
N GLN A 669 24.47 -14.38 -10.41
CA GLN A 669 24.17 -15.23 -9.27
C GLN A 669 25.08 -14.86 -8.08
N VAL A 670 24.54 -14.64 -6.90
CA VAL A 670 25.30 -14.36 -5.67
C VAL A 670 25.16 -15.56 -4.73
N LEU A 671 26.30 -16.09 -4.28
CA LEU A 671 26.34 -17.16 -3.28
C LEU A 671 26.17 -16.54 -1.89
N VAL A 672 25.23 -17.06 -1.10
CA VAL A 672 24.96 -16.62 0.26
C VAL A 672 25.17 -17.80 1.20
N ILE A 673 26.04 -17.64 2.20
CA ILE A 673 26.27 -18.65 3.22
C ILE A 673 25.55 -18.22 4.50
N GLN A 674 24.55 -19.01 4.88
CA GLN A 674 23.76 -18.80 6.08
C GLN A 674 24.28 -19.69 7.21
N HIS A 675 24.51 -19.10 8.38
CA HIS A 675 25.04 -19.82 9.57
C HIS A 675 24.00 -20.08 10.66
N GLY A 676 22.74 -19.70 10.48
CA GLY A 676 21.68 -20.05 11.42
C GLY A 676 20.29 -19.65 10.93
N LEU A 677 19.24 -20.21 11.54
CA LEU A 677 17.84 -19.97 11.17
C LEU A 677 17.42 -18.49 11.20
N HIS A 678 18.08 -17.69 12.03
CA HIS A 678 17.78 -16.27 12.22
C HIS A 678 18.78 -15.33 11.51
N SER A 679 19.69 -15.87 10.71
CA SER A 679 20.70 -15.11 9.96
C SER A 679 20.27 -14.87 8.50
N LEU A 680 19.06 -14.34 8.30
CA LEU A 680 18.36 -14.30 6.99
C LEU A 680 18.89 -13.25 5.99
N GLY A 681 19.94 -12.50 6.32
CA GLY A 681 20.57 -11.51 5.43
C GLY A 681 19.75 -10.24 5.13
N GLY A 682 18.51 -10.16 5.60
CA GLY A 682 17.72 -8.94 5.76
C GLY A 682 17.77 -7.98 4.57
N ASN A 683 17.99 -6.70 4.86
CA ASN A 683 18.06 -5.62 3.88
C ASN A 683 19.20 -5.82 2.87
N PHE A 684 20.32 -6.45 3.27
CA PHE A 684 21.46 -6.66 2.37
C PHE A 684 21.06 -7.53 1.18
N LEU A 685 20.39 -8.66 1.44
CA LEU A 685 19.91 -9.55 0.39
C LEU A 685 18.76 -8.94 -0.42
N LYS A 686 17.84 -8.23 0.24
CA LYS A 686 16.76 -7.50 -0.45
C LYS A 686 17.33 -6.51 -1.49
N HIS A 687 18.36 -5.75 -1.12
CA HIS A 687 18.98 -4.80 -2.03
C HIS A 687 19.75 -5.48 -3.17
N LEU A 688 20.35 -6.66 -2.96
CA LEU A 688 20.98 -7.43 -4.05
C LEU A 688 19.95 -7.85 -5.10
N GLU A 689 18.81 -8.38 -4.69
CA GLU A 689 17.73 -8.74 -5.61
C GLU A 689 17.17 -7.52 -6.36
N GLN A 690 17.11 -6.36 -5.70
CA GLN A 690 16.74 -5.08 -6.35
C GLN A 690 17.75 -4.63 -7.42
N GLN A 691 19.02 -5.05 -7.31
CA GLN A 691 20.04 -4.85 -8.35
C GLN A 691 19.98 -5.93 -9.46
N GLY A 692 18.99 -6.83 -9.43
CA GLY A 692 18.81 -7.88 -10.43
C GLY A 692 19.61 -9.15 -10.16
N CYS A 693 20.17 -9.33 -8.96
CA CYS A 693 20.88 -10.55 -8.60
C CYS A 693 19.91 -11.72 -8.32
N ARG A 694 20.29 -12.93 -8.73
CA ARG A 694 19.69 -14.18 -8.24
C ARG A 694 20.49 -14.67 -7.04
N LEU A 695 19.83 -15.03 -5.95
CA LEU A 695 20.51 -15.53 -4.75
C LEU A 695 20.53 -17.06 -4.73
N HIS A 696 21.70 -17.64 -4.45
CA HIS A 696 21.84 -19.05 -4.10
C HIS A 696 22.26 -19.13 -2.63
N THR A 697 21.33 -19.52 -1.77
CA THR A 697 21.60 -19.62 -0.32
C THR A 697 21.96 -21.06 0.05
N VAL A 698 23.12 -21.23 0.69
CA VAL A 698 23.59 -22.50 1.25
C VAL A 698 23.47 -22.43 2.78
N ARG A 699 22.72 -23.35 3.36
CA ARG A 699 22.56 -23.53 4.81
C ARG A 699 23.63 -24.47 5.34
N ALA A 700 24.86 -23.97 5.40
CA ALA A 700 26.01 -24.78 5.81
C ALA A 700 25.86 -25.37 7.23
N PHE A 701 25.10 -24.69 8.10
CA PHE A 701 24.77 -25.18 9.44
C PHE A 701 23.82 -26.40 9.45
N GLU A 702 23.04 -26.62 8.39
CA GLU A 702 22.18 -27.80 8.20
C GLU A 702 22.92 -28.93 7.45
N GLY A 703 24.20 -28.74 7.13
CA GLY A 703 25.04 -29.71 6.41
C GLY A 703 24.93 -29.64 4.89
N GLU A 704 24.31 -28.60 4.32
CA GLU A 704 24.34 -28.36 2.88
C GLU A 704 25.79 -28.14 2.39
N ALA A 705 26.15 -28.79 1.28
CA ALA A 705 27.50 -28.73 0.75
C ALA A 705 27.81 -27.36 0.13
N LEU A 706 28.98 -26.81 0.47
CA LEU A 706 29.52 -25.63 -0.20
C LEU A 706 29.88 -25.98 -1.66
N PRO A 707 29.65 -25.07 -2.61
CA PRO A 707 30.06 -25.29 -3.99
C PRO A 707 31.58 -25.46 -4.08
N HIS A 708 32.01 -26.37 -4.95
CA HIS A 708 33.42 -26.69 -5.14
C HIS A 708 34.22 -25.59 -5.83
N THR A 709 33.53 -24.62 -6.44
CA THR A 709 34.18 -23.53 -7.14
C THR A 709 33.35 -22.23 -7.11
N PRO A 710 34.01 -21.07 -7.06
CA PRO A 710 33.37 -19.77 -7.21
C PRO A 710 32.86 -19.47 -8.61
N GLN A 711 33.28 -20.19 -9.68
CA GLN A 711 33.18 -19.72 -11.09
C GLN A 711 31.76 -19.39 -11.59
N ASP A 712 30.71 -19.96 -11.00
CA ASP A 712 29.32 -19.68 -11.38
C ASP A 712 28.71 -18.44 -10.72
N TYR A 713 29.41 -17.81 -9.75
CA TYR A 713 28.86 -16.73 -8.91
C TYR A 713 29.56 -15.39 -9.11
N ALA A 714 28.81 -14.31 -9.24
CA ALA A 714 29.35 -12.95 -9.33
C ALA A 714 29.98 -12.46 -8.01
N ALA A 715 29.47 -12.90 -6.86
CA ALA A 715 29.91 -12.48 -5.53
C ALA A 715 29.57 -13.51 -4.45
N LEU A 716 30.16 -13.34 -3.27
CA LEU A 716 29.92 -14.16 -2.07
C LEU A 716 29.49 -13.28 -0.88
N VAL A 717 28.42 -13.65 -0.21
CA VAL A 717 27.99 -13.08 1.07
C VAL A 717 28.07 -14.16 2.15
N VAL A 718 28.76 -13.89 3.24
CA VAL A 718 28.88 -14.78 4.40
C VAL A 718 28.22 -14.11 5.60
N MET A 719 27.13 -14.71 6.09
CA MET A 719 26.29 -14.10 7.11
C MET A 719 26.83 -14.27 8.54
N GLY A 720 26.25 -13.52 9.48
CA GLY A 720 26.49 -13.70 10.90
C GLY A 720 25.93 -15.02 11.44
N GLY A 721 26.34 -15.40 12.65
CA GLY A 721 25.83 -16.56 13.35
C GLY A 721 26.35 -16.65 14.79
N PRO A 722 25.75 -17.48 15.66
CA PRO A 722 26.14 -17.60 17.06
C PRO A 722 27.45 -18.40 17.27
N GLN A 723 28.08 -18.89 16.21
CA GLN A 723 29.27 -19.72 16.28
C GLN A 723 30.53 -18.92 16.60
N HIS A 724 31.48 -19.59 17.25
CA HIS A 724 32.86 -19.10 17.33
C HIS A 724 33.59 -19.38 16.02
N ALA A 725 34.26 -18.36 15.47
CA ALA A 725 35.00 -18.45 14.21
C ALA A 725 36.15 -19.47 14.20
N TRP A 726 36.57 -19.98 15.36
CA TRP A 726 37.66 -20.94 15.54
C TRP A 726 37.22 -22.36 15.91
N ASP A 727 35.92 -22.61 16.07
CA ASP A 727 35.39 -23.92 16.47
C ASP A 727 35.17 -24.85 15.26
N ASP A 728 36.28 -25.26 14.62
CA ASP A 728 36.27 -26.11 13.42
C ASP A 728 35.71 -27.52 13.69
N GLU A 729 35.82 -28.00 14.94
CA GLU A 729 35.33 -29.33 15.33
C GLU A 729 33.80 -29.37 15.37
N ALA A 730 33.16 -28.34 15.94
CA ALA A 730 31.71 -28.23 15.93
C ALA A 730 31.16 -27.88 14.54
N TRP A 731 31.94 -27.16 13.71
CA TRP A 731 31.48 -26.61 12.43
C TRP A 731 32.42 -26.95 11.26
N PRO A 732 32.39 -28.20 10.75
CA PRO A 732 33.36 -28.69 9.76
C PRO A 732 33.28 -28.01 8.38
N HIS A 733 32.25 -27.21 8.13
CA HIS A 733 32.11 -26.41 6.91
C HIS A 733 32.97 -25.13 6.95
N ILE A 734 33.47 -24.69 8.10
CA ILE A 734 34.26 -23.45 8.24
C ILE A 734 35.60 -23.54 7.46
N PRO A 735 36.48 -24.55 7.63
CA PRO A 735 37.75 -24.57 6.92
C PRO A 735 37.62 -24.58 5.38
N PRO A 736 36.67 -25.32 4.77
CA PRO A 736 36.36 -25.18 3.35
C PRO A 736 35.86 -23.79 2.96
N LEU A 737 35.03 -23.15 3.79
CA LEU A 737 34.54 -21.79 3.53
C LEU A 737 35.67 -20.75 3.51
N LEU A 738 36.66 -20.84 4.40
CA LEU A 738 37.84 -19.97 4.40
C LEU A 738 38.66 -20.08 3.11
N ARG A 739 38.70 -21.28 2.49
CA ARG A 739 39.32 -21.46 1.17
C ARG A 739 38.48 -20.82 0.08
N LEU A 740 37.18 -21.07 0.09
CA LEU A 740 36.24 -20.52 -0.88
C LEU A 740 36.28 -18.98 -0.90
N MET A 741 36.32 -18.31 0.27
CA MET A 741 36.43 -16.85 0.36
C MET A 741 37.68 -16.31 -0.33
N ARG A 742 38.83 -16.97 -0.17
CA ARG A 742 40.08 -16.61 -0.87
C ARG A 742 39.99 -16.84 -2.37
N GLU A 743 39.34 -17.91 -2.79
CA GLU A 743 39.14 -18.23 -4.21
C GLU A 743 38.24 -17.21 -4.91
N PHE A 744 37.18 -16.72 -4.26
CA PHE A 744 36.38 -15.60 -4.75
C PHE A 744 37.24 -14.34 -4.96
N ASP A 745 37.98 -13.92 -3.93
CA ASP A 745 38.83 -12.72 -4.03
C ASP A 745 39.94 -12.85 -5.08
N ALA A 746 40.57 -14.02 -5.18
CA ALA A 746 41.60 -14.30 -6.19
C ALA A 746 41.07 -14.16 -7.62
N LEU A 747 39.79 -14.45 -7.85
CA LEU A 747 39.09 -14.23 -9.12
C LEU A 747 38.57 -12.79 -9.32
N GLY A 748 38.84 -11.88 -8.38
CA GLY A 748 38.32 -10.52 -8.41
C GLY A 748 36.81 -10.43 -8.14
N ARG A 749 36.23 -11.45 -7.51
CA ARG A 749 34.80 -11.50 -7.16
C ARG A 749 34.66 -11.07 -5.70
N PRO A 750 33.85 -10.04 -5.41
CA PRO A 750 33.81 -9.46 -4.08
C PRO A 750 33.19 -10.42 -3.06
N VAL A 751 33.75 -10.37 -1.85
CA VAL A 751 33.25 -11.08 -0.67
C VAL A 751 32.75 -10.05 0.33
N ALA A 752 31.55 -10.26 0.90
CA ALA A 752 31.04 -9.51 2.04
C ALA A 752 30.86 -10.46 3.22
N GLY A 753 31.62 -10.25 4.28
CA GLY A 753 31.45 -10.96 5.55
C GLY A 753 30.74 -10.08 6.56
N VAL A 754 29.64 -10.56 7.16
CA VAL A 754 28.88 -9.83 8.20
C VAL A 754 29.00 -10.53 9.54
N CYS A 755 29.37 -9.81 10.60
CA CYS A 755 29.59 -10.33 11.95
C CYS A 755 30.52 -11.56 11.93
N LEU A 756 30.01 -12.79 12.18
CA LEU A 756 30.77 -14.04 12.01
C LEU A 756 31.46 -14.12 10.63
N GLY A 757 30.79 -13.71 9.56
CA GLY A 757 31.40 -13.69 8.23
C GLY A 757 32.62 -12.76 8.14
N ALA A 758 32.65 -11.65 8.88
CA ALA A 758 33.80 -10.75 8.96
C ALA A 758 34.96 -11.39 9.73
N GLN A 759 34.66 -12.08 10.83
CA GLN A 759 35.63 -12.86 11.61
C GLN A 759 36.26 -13.97 10.76
N LEU A 760 35.43 -14.72 10.03
CA LEU A 760 35.89 -15.76 9.10
C LEU A 760 36.72 -15.16 7.95
N LEU A 761 36.36 -13.98 7.42
CA LEU A 761 37.16 -13.31 6.41
C LEU A 761 38.55 -12.92 6.96
N ALA A 762 38.61 -12.36 8.17
CA ALA A 762 39.89 -12.03 8.80
C ALA A 762 40.74 -13.29 8.99
N ARG A 763 40.14 -14.39 9.50
CA ARG A 763 40.81 -15.68 9.67
C ARG A 763 41.29 -16.30 8.36
N ALA A 764 40.52 -16.17 7.28
CA ALA A 764 40.90 -16.67 5.96
C ALA A 764 42.23 -16.06 5.46
N TRP A 765 42.54 -14.84 5.89
CA TRP A 765 43.76 -14.10 5.57
C TRP A 765 44.81 -14.10 6.70
N GLY A 766 44.66 -14.97 7.70
CA GLY A 766 45.65 -15.14 8.78
C GLY A 766 45.43 -14.24 9.99
N GLY A 767 44.31 -13.53 10.08
CA GLY A 767 43.88 -12.85 11.30
C GLY A 767 43.53 -13.82 12.43
N GLU A 768 43.71 -13.38 13.66
CA GLU A 768 43.42 -14.16 14.87
C GLU A 768 42.07 -13.74 15.45
N CYS A 769 41.13 -14.68 15.57
CA CYS A 769 39.82 -14.43 16.19
C CYS A 769 39.88 -14.77 17.68
N PHE A 770 39.20 -13.99 18.51
CA PHE A 770 39.16 -14.15 19.97
C PHE A 770 37.85 -13.61 20.56
N ALA A 771 37.51 -14.06 21.77
CA ALA A 771 36.37 -13.51 22.52
C ALA A 771 36.79 -12.27 23.33
N MET A 772 35.97 -11.23 23.29
CA MET A 772 36.11 -10.01 24.10
C MET A 772 35.62 -10.25 25.55
N GLU A 773 35.98 -9.34 26.45
CA GLU A 773 35.57 -9.40 27.87
C GLU A 773 34.10 -8.96 28.09
N ALA A 774 33.52 -8.24 27.14
CA ALA A 774 32.14 -7.73 27.22
C ALA A 774 31.42 -7.90 25.88
N LEU A 775 30.09 -8.00 25.95
CA LEU A 775 29.21 -8.04 24.79
C LEU A 775 29.03 -6.63 24.22
N GLU A 776 29.26 -6.46 22.92
CA GLU A 776 28.86 -5.23 22.22
C GLU A 776 27.42 -5.42 21.72
N PHE A 777 26.48 -4.63 22.28
CA PHE A 777 25.06 -4.73 21.96
C PHE A 777 24.39 -3.34 21.84
N GLY A 778 23.62 -3.16 20.77
CA GLY A 778 22.85 -1.95 20.49
C GLY A 778 23.38 -1.13 19.32
N PHE A 779 22.83 0.07 19.09
CA PHE A 779 23.25 0.92 17.98
C PHE A 779 24.44 1.82 18.37
N VAL A 780 25.64 1.45 17.94
CA VAL A 780 26.90 2.09 18.32
C VAL A 780 27.39 3.06 17.24
N GLN A 781 27.94 4.21 17.65
CA GLN A 781 28.58 5.16 16.74
C GLN A 781 30.06 4.83 16.64
N HIS A 782 30.52 4.50 15.44
CA HIS A 782 31.92 4.20 15.17
C HIS A 782 32.65 5.35 14.47
N ALA A 783 33.98 5.29 14.48
CA ALA A 783 34.86 6.27 13.85
C ALA A 783 35.35 5.76 12.49
N VAL A 784 35.24 6.59 11.45
CA VAL A 784 35.75 6.28 10.12
C VAL A 784 37.23 6.67 10.04
N THR A 785 38.09 5.75 9.59
CA THR A 785 39.53 6.03 9.42
C THR A 785 39.78 6.90 8.19
N GLU A 786 40.98 7.47 8.04
CA GLU A 786 41.37 8.19 6.82
C GLU A 786 41.22 7.31 5.57
N ALA A 787 41.59 6.02 5.68
CA ALA A 787 41.39 5.05 4.60
C ALA A 787 39.89 4.81 4.30
N GLY A 788 39.04 4.76 5.33
CA GLY A 788 37.60 4.62 5.18
C GLY A 788 36.93 5.81 4.48
N GLN A 789 37.44 7.02 4.67
CA GLN A 789 36.91 8.24 4.02
C GLN A 789 37.09 8.23 2.49
N VAL A 790 38.18 7.62 2.02
CA VAL A 790 38.52 7.56 0.59
C VAL A 790 38.23 6.19 -0.04
N ASP A 791 37.72 5.23 0.72
CA ASP A 791 37.40 3.89 0.23
C ASP A 791 36.27 3.94 -0.81
N PRO A 792 36.38 3.22 -1.94
CA PRO A 792 35.41 3.31 -3.04
C PRO A 792 34.01 2.78 -2.70
N VAL A 793 33.87 1.93 -1.67
CA VAL A 793 32.57 1.40 -1.24
C VAL A 793 32.05 2.21 -0.05
N LEU A 794 32.88 2.41 0.98
CA LEU A 794 32.45 3.06 2.22
C LEU A 794 32.38 4.59 2.11
N GLY A 795 33.41 5.24 1.55
CA GLY A 795 33.56 6.69 1.53
C GLY A 795 32.34 7.43 0.96
N PRO A 796 31.85 7.04 -0.22
CA PRO A 796 30.65 7.64 -0.81
C PRO A 796 29.32 7.33 -0.08
N ALA A 797 29.30 6.42 0.91
CA ALA A 797 28.14 6.09 1.73
C ALA A 797 28.13 6.85 3.07
N LEU A 798 29.13 7.71 3.31
CA LEU A 798 29.24 8.53 4.52
C LEU A 798 28.23 9.69 4.54
N PRO A 799 27.84 10.19 5.72
CA PRO A 799 28.36 9.85 7.06
C PRO A 799 27.90 8.48 7.59
N LEU A 800 28.77 7.82 8.36
CA LEU A 800 28.48 6.52 8.97
C LEU A 800 27.41 6.68 10.07
N PRO A 801 26.24 6.03 9.95
CA PRO A 801 25.23 6.07 11.00
C PRO A 801 25.65 5.22 12.19
N ARG A 802 24.93 5.35 13.31
CA ARG A 802 24.94 4.32 14.35
C ARG A 802 24.43 3.01 13.73
N LEU A 803 25.15 1.92 13.93
CA LEU A 803 24.81 0.59 13.37
C LEU A 803 24.63 -0.41 14.50
N MET A 804 23.81 -1.42 14.26
CA MET A 804 23.46 -2.41 15.28
C MET A 804 24.64 -3.34 15.53
N GLU A 805 24.96 -3.56 16.79
CA GLU A 805 25.92 -4.54 17.27
C GLU A 805 25.21 -5.64 18.05
N PHE A 806 25.68 -6.88 17.88
CA PHE A 806 25.33 -7.99 18.75
C PHE A 806 26.38 -9.11 18.69
N HIS A 807 27.56 -8.86 19.26
CA HIS A 807 28.67 -9.82 19.24
C HIS A 807 29.57 -9.72 20.47
N GLN A 808 30.18 -10.85 20.84
CA GLN A 808 31.27 -10.90 21.83
C GLN A 808 32.61 -11.25 21.17
N ASP A 809 32.58 -11.84 19.98
CA ASP A 809 33.79 -12.27 19.28
C ASP A 809 34.33 -11.12 18.42
N SER A 810 35.66 -11.06 18.31
CA SER A 810 36.42 -10.04 17.58
C SER A 810 37.63 -10.67 16.91
N PHE A 811 38.42 -9.88 16.18
CA PHE A 811 39.57 -10.34 15.44
C PHE A 811 40.70 -9.31 15.36
N ARG A 812 41.94 -9.81 15.30
CA ARG A 812 43.10 -9.04 14.90
C ARG A 812 43.18 -9.04 13.37
N LEU A 813 43.29 -7.86 12.78
CA LEU A 813 43.42 -7.72 11.34
C LEU A 813 44.73 -8.36 10.84
N PRO A 814 44.70 -9.07 9.71
CA PRO A 814 45.92 -9.53 9.06
C PRO A 814 46.70 -8.33 8.49
N PRO A 815 48.03 -8.42 8.31
CA PRO A 815 48.86 -7.31 7.84
C PRO A 815 48.43 -6.70 6.50
N GLU A 816 47.78 -7.48 5.64
CA GLU A 816 47.31 -7.06 4.31
C GLU A 816 45.95 -6.36 4.34
N ALA A 817 45.26 -6.32 5.49
CA ALA A 817 43.97 -5.67 5.61
C ALA A 817 44.11 -4.16 5.87
N THR A 818 43.23 -3.39 5.22
CA THR A 818 43.05 -1.96 5.46
C THR A 818 41.86 -1.75 6.40
N LEU A 819 42.10 -1.19 7.58
CA LEU A 819 41.05 -0.81 8.52
C LEU A 819 40.28 0.41 8.01
N LEU A 820 38.96 0.29 7.87
CA LEU A 820 38.09 1.34 7.34
C LEU A 820 37.23 2.01 8.42
N VAL A 821 36.74 1.23 9.38
CA VAL A 821 35.94 1.72 10.52
C VAL A 821 36.52 1.13 11.80
N ARG A 822 36.72 2.00 12.79
CA ARG A 822 37.27 1.68 14.10
C ARG A 822 36.19 1.85 15.17
N GLY A 823 36.04 0.84 16.03
CA GLY A 823 35.21 0.89 17.23
C GLY A 823 36.03 1.07 18.51
N GLU A 824 35.33 1.30 19.63
CA GLU A 824 35.95 1.44 20.96
C GLU A 824 36.12 0.09 21.65
N ALA A 825 35.07 -0.73 21.71
CA ALA A 825 35.10 -2.06 22.31
C ALA A 825 35.75 -3.10 21.37
N CYS A 826 35.30 -3.13 20.12
CA CYS A 826 35.95 -3.86 19.03
C CYS A 826 36.72 -2.88 18.13
N GLU A 827 38.05 -2.98 18.11
CA GLU A 827 38.89 -2.06 17.32
C GLU A 827 38.57 -2.13 15.82
N ALA A 828 38.34 -3.33 15.26
CA ALA A 828 38.18 -3.55 13.83
C ALA A 828 36.71 -3.77 13.44
N GLN A 829 35.99 -2.67 13.19
CA GLN A 829 34.56 -2.70 12.89
C GLN A 829 34.25 -2.88 11.39
N CYS A 830 35.09 -2.34 10.51
CA CYS A 830 35.04 -2.64 9.08
C CYS A 830 36.44 -2.60 8.49
N PHE A 831 36.73 -3.55 7.61
CA PHE A 831 38.01 -3.63 6.92
C PHE A 831 37.85 -4.11 5.49
N ARG A 832 38.83 -3.78 4.66
CA ARG A 832 39.00 -4.32 3.32
C ARG A 832 40.26 -5.18 3.28
N VAL A 833 40.18 -6.34 2.66
CA VAL A 833 41.32 -7.26 2.48
C VAL A 833 41.31 -7.83 1.06
N GLY A 834 42.47 -8.26 0.59
CA GLY A 834 42.61 -8.75 -0.77
C GLY A 834 42.32 -7.66 -1.81
N ARG A 835 41.64 -8.03 -2.89
CA ARG A 835 41.30 -7.09 -3.97
C ARG A 835 40.03 -6.31 -3.68
N VAL A 836 38.96 -7.01 -3.33
CA VAL A 836 37.59 -6.47 -3.29
C VAL A 836 36.74 -7.11 -2.19
N SER A 837 37.36 -7.61 -1.12
CA SER A 837 36.67 -8.27 -0.01
C SER A 837 36.53 -7.36 1.21
N TYR A 838 35.33 -7.31 1.78
CA TYR A 838 34.97 -6.45 2.90
C TYR A 838 34.42 -7.26 4.07
N GLY A 839 34.92 -6.98 5.27
CA GLY A 839 34.35 -7.45 6.53
C GLY A 839 33.61 -6.32 7.23
N PHE A 840 32.40 -6.59 7.68
CA PHE A 840 31.54 -5.71 8.47
C PHE A 840 31.25 -6.43 9.80
N GLN A 841 31.88 -6.01 10.90
CA GLN A 841 31.61 -6.61 12.21
C GLN A 841 30.22 -6.18 12.72
N PHE A 842 29.83 -4.94 12.46
CA PHE A 842 28.47 -4.43 12.66
C PHE A 842 27.43 -5.08 11.75
N HIS A 843 26.18 -5.04 12.19
CA HIS A 843 25.01 -5.48 11.43
C HIS A 843 24.37 -4.32 10.66
N LEU A 844 24.73 -4.18 9.38
CA LEU A 844 24.09 -3.26 8.45
C LEU A 844 22.82 -3.84 7.79
N GLU A 845 22.67 -5.16 7.78
CA GLU A 845 21.61 -5.89 7.09
C GLU A 845 20.29 -5.92 7.84
N VAL A 846 20.28 -5.58 9.12
CA VAL A 846 19.12 -5.79 10.00
C VAL A 846 18.00 -4.79 9.70
N ASP A 847 16.76 -5.27 9.83
CA ASP A 847 15.57 -4.43 9.91
C ASP A 847 15.09 -4.30 11.37
N ALA A 848 14.13 -3.41 11.60
CA ALA A 848 13.60 -3.18 12.94
C ALA A 848 12.96 -4.43 13.56
N ALA A 849 12.39 -5.33 12.75
CA ALA A 849 11.82 -6.58 13.24
C ALA A 849 12.91 -7.52 13.79
N THR A 850 14.04 -7.62 13.08
CA THR A 850 15.21 -8.39 13.48
C THR A 850 15.80 -7.85 14.78
N VAL A 851 16.01 -6.53 14.86
CA VAL A 851 16.54 -5.90 16.09
C VAL A 851 15.58 -6.09 17.27
N ALA A 852 14.28 -5.89 17.08
CA ALA A 852 13.29 -6.11 18.15
C ALA A 852 13.29 -7.55 18.65
N HIS A 853 13.46 -8.52 17.74
CA HIS A 853 13.59 -9.93 18.09
C HIS A 853 14.85 -10.20 18.91
N TRP A 854 16.00 -9.73 18.46
CA TRP A 854 17.28 -9.86 19.19
C TRP A 854 17.24 -9.21 20.57
N THR A 855 16.66 -8.02 20.64
CA THR A 855 16.46 -7.28 21.89
C THR A 855 15.64 -8.08 22.88
N ARG A 856 14.54 -8.70 22.42
CA ARG A 856 13.71 -9.57 23.25
C ARG A 856 14.48 -10.80 23.73
N LEU A 857 15.21 -11.47 22.83
CA LEU A 857 15.98 -12.66 23.19
C LEU A 857 17.04 -12.35 24.25
N LEU A 858 17.77 -11.23 24.10
CA LEU A 858 18.73 -10.79 25.10
C LEU A 858 18.02 -10.44 26.40
N ARG A 859 16.97 -9.63 26.37
CA ARG A 859 16.18 -9.20 27.54
C ARG A 859 15.60 -10.37 28.34
N GLU A 860 15.21 -11.45 27.69
CA GLU A 860 14.67 -12.67 28.32
C GLU A 860 15.76 -13.67 28.75
N GLY A 861 17.05 -13.42 28.46
CA GLY A 861 18.14 -14.37 28.73
C GLY A 861 18.04 -15.66 27.91
N ALA A 862 17.38 -15.59 26.76
CA ALA A 862 17.01 -16.73 25.92
C ALA A 862 18.13 -17.16 24.94
N VAL A 863 19.19 -16.36 24.79
CA VAL A 863 20.39 -16.76 24.04
C VAL A 863 21.39 -17.37 25.00
N GLU A 864 21.58 -18.69 24.96
CA GLU A 864 22.43 -19.41 25.92
C GLU A 864 23.85 -18.82 25.99
N THR A 865 24.47 -18.57 24.82
CA THR A 865 25.82 -17.99 24.72
C THR A 865 25.93 -16.59 25.31
N TYR A 866 24.83 -15.83 25.35
CA TYR A 866 24.83 -14.45 25.84
C TYR A 866 24.09 -14.26 27.17
N ARG A 867 23.59 -15.34 27.78
CA ARG A 867 22.81 -15.26 29.02
C ARG A 867 23.58 -14.57 30.14
N GLN A 868 24.89 -14.82 30.23
CA GLN A 868 25.77 -14.18 31.21
C GLN A 868 25.88 -12.65 31.06
N TYR A 869 25.64 -12.09 29.87
CA TYR A 869 25.71 -10.65 29.63
C TYR A 869 24.39 -9.93 29.86
N ARG A 870 23.31 -10.65 30.18
CA ARG A 870 22.00 -10.04 30.48
C ARG A 870 22.12 -8.95 31.54
N GLU A 871 22.95 -9.17 32.55
CA GLU A 871 23.12 -8.26 33.68
C GLU A 871 23.85 -6.95 33.29
N GLN A 872 24.50 -6.89 32.12
CA GLN A 872 25.18 -5.69 31.61
C GLN A 872 24.22 -4.63 31.05
N HIS A 873 22.96 -4.99 30.80
CA HIS A 873 21.95 -4.10 30.21
C HIS A 873 20.71 -4.02 31.09
N ASP A 874 20.37 -2.85 31.62
CA ASP A 874 19.16 -2.68 32.42
C ASP A 874 17.89 -2.51 31.54
N GLU A 875 16.75 -2.37 32.19
CA GLU A 875 15.47 -2.18 31.48
C GLU A 875 15.43 -0.84 30.73
N ALA A 876 16.05 0.22 31.26
CA ALA A 876 16.10 1.53 30.65
C ALA A 876 16.87 1.50 29.31
N CYS A 877 17.90 0.68 29.19
CA CYS A 877 18.62 0.42 27.93
C CYS A 877 17.66 -0.10 26.84
N PHE A 878 16.85 -1.11 27.16
CA PHE A 878 15.91 -1.71 26.21
C PHE A 878 14.78 -0.76 25.82
N GLU A 879 14.26 0.02 26.77
CA GLU A 879 13.23 1.03 26.50
C GLU A 879 13.76 2.15 25.59
N THR A 880 14.99 2.61 25.83
CA THR A 880 15.65 3.62 24.99
C THR A 880 15.85 3.11 23.56
N LEU A 881 16.36 1.88 23.42
CA LEU A 881 16.54 1.24 22.12
C LEU A 881 15.20 1.14 21.37
N ALA A 882 14.15 0.68 22.03
CA ALA A 882 12.82 0.57 21.42
C ALA A 882 12.26 1.93 20.97
N ALA A 883 12.51 3.00 21.71
CA ALA A 883 12.04 4.35 21.38
C ALA A 883 12.76 4.97 20.18
N GLU A 884 14.06 4.67 19.99
CA GLU A 884 14.85 5.19 18.87
C GLU A 884 14.88 4.28 17.64
N LEU A 885 14.50 3.00 17.82
CA LEU A 885 14.64 1.95 16.80
C LEU A 885 14.11 2.33 15.40
N PRO A 886 12.91 2.93 15.23
CA PRO A 886 12.45 3.31 13.90
C PRO A 886 13.41 4.25 13.15
N VAL A 887 14.02 5.20 13.85
CA VAL A 887 14.93 6.19 13.27
C VAL A 887 16.28 5.56 12.96
N LEU A 888 16.76 4.69 13.85
CA LEU A 888 18.04 4.01 13.69
C LEU A 888 17.99 2.97 12.57
N ALA A 889 16.89 2.20 12.48
CA ALA A 889 16.66 1.25 11.41
C ALA A 889 16.54 1.95 10.04
N ASP A 890 15.85 3.10 9.97
CA ASP A 890 15.78 3.90 8.73
C ASP A 890 17.17 4.36 8.26
N ARG A 891 18.04 4.77 9.17
CA ARG A 891 19.43 5.17 8.84
C ARG A 891 20.27 3.97 8.39
N GLY A 892 20.15 2.83 9.09
CA GLY A 892 20.82 1.58 8.75
C GLY A 892 20.42 1.05 7.37
N GLU A 893 19.11 1.05 7.05
CA GLU A 893 18.59 0.65 5.74
C GLU A 893 19.20 1.48 4.60
N ARG A 894 19.20 2.82 4.74
CA ARG A 894 19.80 3.69 3.71
C ARG A 894 21.27 3.40 3.52
N PHE A 895 22.03 3.26 4.61
CA PHE A 895 23.45 2.94 4.53
C PHE A 895 23.70 1.57 3.88
N CYS A 896 22.93 0.55 4.27
CA CYS A 896 23.02 -0.79 3.69
C CYS A 896 22.79 -0.77 2.18
N ARG A 897 21.76 -0.07 1.71
CA ARG A 897 21.46 0.09 0.28
C ARG A 897 22.63 0.69 -0.50
N GLU A 898 23.22 1.77 0.03
CA GLU A 898 24.35 2.45 -0.59
C GLU A 898 25.61 1.56 -0.64
N ILE A 899 25.87 0.78 0.44
CA ILE A 899 26.97 -0.18 0.49
C ILE A 899 26.77 -1.31 -0.52
N VAL A 900 25.59 -1.94 -0.55
CA VAL A 900 25.29 -3.06 -1.47
C VAL A 900 25.47 -2.65 -2.93
N ALA A 901 24.94 -1.49 -3.31
CA ALA A 901 25.06 -0.98 -4.68
C ALA A 901 26.53 -0.79 -5.11
N ARG A 902 27.37 -0.22 -4.23
CA ARG A 902 28.78 0.06 -4.54
C ARG A 902 29.67 -1.16 -4.44
N TRP A 903 29.41 -2.03 -3.46
CA TRP A 903 30.08 -3.31 -3.28
C TRP A 903 29.88 -4.19 -4.51
N LEU A 904 28.64 -4.30 -4.99
CA LEU A 904 28.34 -5.07 -6.20
C LEU A 904 28.99 -4.45 -7.45
N ALA A 905 29.03 -3.11 -7.56
CA ALA A 905 29.68 -2.42 -8.68
C ALA A 905 31.19 -2.71 -8.79
N GLN A 906 31.86 -3.14 -7.71
CA GLN A 906 33.27 -3.56 -7.77
C GLN A 906 33.51 -4.74 -8.72
N THR A 907 32.47 -5.52 -9.05
CA THR A 907 32.54 -6.59 -10.06
C THR A 907 32.84 -6.09 -11.48
N GLN A 908 32.54 -4.82 -11.80
CA GLN A 908 32.53 -4.28 -13.17
C GLN A 908 33.81 -3.53 -13.54
N THR A 909 34.44 -2.86 -12.58
CA THR A 909 35.61 -2.00 -12.81
C THR A 909 36.86 -2.80 -13.25
N GLN A 910 36.88 -4.12 -13.05
CA GLN A 910 38.03 -4.96 -13.38
C GLN A 910 37.97 -5.59 -14.78
N THR A 911 36.79 -5.70 -15.41
CA THR A 911 36.67 -6.23 -16.78
C THR A 911 37.20 -5.24 -17.83
N GLN A 912 37.16 -3.94 -17.54
CA GLN A 912 37.69 -2.89 -18.42
C GLN A 912 39.21 -2.70 -18.31
N VAL A 913 39.83 -3.07 -17.18
CA VAL A 913 41.30 -2.94 -16.99
C VAL A 913 42.06 -4.11 -17.62
N GLN A 914 41.40 -5.25 -17.89
CA GLN A 914 41.99 -6.36 -18.65
C GLN A 914 41.80 -6.25 -20.17
N ALA A 915 41.08 -5.23 -20.65
CA ALA A 915 40.80 -4.99 -22.08
C ALA A 915 41.62 -3.82 -22.68
N HIS A 916 42.60 -3.29 -21.94
CA HIS A 916 43.53 -2.25 -22.39
C HIS A 916 44.98 -2.70 -22.32
#